data_AF-A0A1Y3X0T6-F1
#
_entry.id   AF-A0A1Y3X0T6-F1
#
_cell.length_a   1.000
_cell.length_b   1.000
_cell.length_c   1.000
_cell.angle_alpha   90.00
_cell.angle_beta   90.00
_cell.angle_gamma   90.00
#
_symmetry.space_group_name_H-M   'P 1'
#
loop_
_entity.id
_entity.type
_entity.pdbx_description
1 polymer ?
#
loop_
_entity_poly.entity_id
_entity_poly.type
_entity_poly.pdbx_seq_one_letter_code
_entity_poly.pdbx_strand_id
1 'polypeptide(L)'
;MMKSLKYLLLTVAVLTAATLPAREYRVAAGDVAATLREAKPGDRIVIEDGIYNDLTLKWLGRGTEKKPLHIEAATPGGVVFTGTSTLRLAGEWVEVSGLCFRDGHAPSGSVIEFRNGREVANHCRLTECVVDGYNPVRRDMAYSYILLYGRHNRVDHCTLTGKLNLGVTLIVMLNEERSQQNFHRIDHNWFGPRPVYGSNGAETIRVGTSQQAYSSSNTLIEENLFDRCNGEVEVVSIKSSDNTIRRNVFFESEGVLALRHGDRNTVEENLFVGHGKRNTGGIRVINAGHKVRRNTLVGIAGERFFSALALMDAVPNSLPNRYCQVEDVELTDNTFIDCSNIEFGTGKDLERTLAPERVLFARNTIVNPKADAPFIAVDRTDGFTFRDNRVALARPCEIKGFENVQPQLPVLPAETEMRAGKGASWYRPEVQAQSRSERVYTVHAGEDLPAVVEQAEAGSVVELADAGGDYAIQRAMVVRVPLTIRGVKGGERPVVRFNGTRGDNMVTIADGGELHIEGIAFSGRLEEGKALAKAGISTARDMIRPYNLRVDNCAFYDFGESGFFAVKGTQATFAGRVEIRNSIFRDLSGDAINYAAERDDKGRYNADDMVIENCSFYRILGLPINIYRGGSDESTAGPYVTIRRCNFEDCCNKERGSVMRLVGPQVLDIEGCNFSNSGRGGRSIRLDEATWEKVSISACNFWNAGAILSMTGKAVKGELYELEPVYVDAAHYDFAQREDSPLARLGIGVKNE
;
A
#
# COMPACT_ATOMS: atom_id res chain seq x y z
N MET A 1 -78.12 -49.53 45.35
CA MET A 1 -76.76 -48.97 45.55
C MET A 1 -75.77 -50.02 45.08
N MET A 2 -75.26 -49.91 43.84
CA MET A 2 -74.01 -50.54 43.34
C MET A 2 -73.87 -50.20 41.85
N LYS A 3 -72.83 -49.44 41.53
CA LYS A 3 -72.37 -49.09 40.17
C LYS A 3 -71.27 -50.07 39.76
N SER A 4 -71.35 -50.60 38.55
CA SER A 4 -70.23 -51.07 37.71
C SER A 4 -70.75 -50.97 36.27
N LEU A 5 -70.03 -50.71 35.19
CA LEU A 5 -68.62 -50.65 34.85
C LEU A 5 -68.62 -49.91 33.49
N LYS A 6 -67.82 -48.86 33.27
CA LYS A 6 -67.61 -48.29 31.93
C LYS A 6 -66.11 -48.21 31.65
N TYR A 7 -65.73 -48.88 30.57
CA TYR A 7 -64.39 -48.99 30.00
C TYR A 7 -63.81 -47.62 29.64
N LEU A 8 -62.56 -47.39 30.02
CA LEU A 8 -61.73 -46.25 29.59
C LEU A 8 -60.78 -46.77 28.49
N LEU A 9 -61.05 -46.43 27.23
CA LEU A 9 -60.09 -46.57 26.14
C LEU A 9 -59.20 -45.31 26.12
N LEU A 10 -57.92 -45.48 26.42
CA LEU A 10 -56.91 -44.43 26.31
C LEU A 10 -56.27 -44.53 24.91
N THR A 11 -56.69 -43.67 23.98
CA THR A 11 -56.10 -43.56 22.64
C THR A 11 -54.83 -42.71 22.74
N VAL A 12 -53.66 -43.34 22.79
CA VAL A 12 -52.37 -42.65 22.66
C VAL A 12 -52.15 -42.33 21.18
N ALA A 13 -52.44 -41.08 20.78
CA ALA A 13 -52.08 -40.57 19.47
C ALA A 13 -50.57 -40.26 19.45
N VAL A 14 -49.77 -41.19 18.91
CA VAL A 14 -48.38 -40.92 18.56
C VAL A 14 -48.40 -39.95 17.37
N LEU A 15 -48.26 -38.65 17.64
CA LEU A 15 -47.91 -37.67 16.60
C LEU A 15 -46.47 -37.95 16.18
N THR A 16 -46.29 -38.79 15.16
CA THR A 16 -45.08 -38.78 14.35
C THR A 16 -45.02 -37.41 13.66
N ALA A 17 -44.19 -36.51 14.17
CA ALA A 17 -43.88 -35.27 13.49
C ALA A 17 -43.18 -35.62 12.17
N ALA A 18 -43.95 -35.66 11.08
CA ALA A 18 -43.41 -35.83 9.74
C ALA A 18 -42.47 -34.65 9.47
N THR A 19 -41.17 -34.92 9.43
CA THR A 19 -40.18 -33.94 8.98
C THR A 19 -40.39 -33.72 7.49
N LEU A 20 -41.08 -32.64 7.13
CA LEU A 20 -41.17 -32.19 5.75
C LEU A 20 -39.73 -32.02 5.20
N PRO A 21 -39.45 -32.50 3.98
CA PRO A 21 -38.12 -32.36 3.37
C PRO A 21 -37.81 -30.87 3.16
N ALA A 22 -36.53 -30.51 3.26
CA ALA A 22 -36.04 -29.18 2.91
C ALA A 22 -36.42 -28.85 1.46
N ARG A 23 -37.01 -27.68 1.24
CA ARG A 23 -37.42 -27.23 -0.09
C ARG A 23 -36.24 -26.56 -0.80
N GLU A 24 -36.08 -26.85 -2.08
CA GLU A 24 -35.17 -26.13 -2.98
C GLU A 24 -35.96 -25.07 -3.74
N TYR A 25 -35.43 -23.84 -3.74
CA TYR A 25 -35.91 -22.71 -4.52
C TYR A 25 -34.83 -22.33 -5.53
N ARG A 26 -35.16 -22.32 -6.83
CA ARG A 26 -34.27 -21.81 -7.89
C ARG A 26 -34.76 -20.44 -8.31
N VAL A 27 -33.90 -19.44 -8.19
CA VAL A 27 -34.28 -18.03 -8.36
C VAL A 27 -33.14 -17.20 -8.95
N ALA A 28 -33.47 -16.05 -9.55
CA ALA A 28 -32.49 -15.02 -9.85
C ALA A 28 -32.01 -14.33 -8.55
N ALA A 29 -30.80 -13.75 -8.56
CA ALA A 29 -30.21 -13.13 -7.37
C ALA A 29 -31.09 -12.01 -6.77
N GLY A 30 -31.82 -11.28 -7.61
CA GLY A 30 -32.74 -10.22 -7.18
C GLY A 30 -33.94 -10.71 -6.37
N ASP A 31 -34.33 -11.97 -6.55
CA ASP A 31 -35.55 -12.55 -5.95
C ASP A 31 -35.28 -13.24 -4.60
N VAL A 32 -34.01 -13.49 -4.24
CA VAL A 32 -33.61 -14.15 -3.00
C VAL A 32 -34.25 -13.51 -1.76
N ALA A 33 -34.33 -12.18 -1.72
CA ALA A 33 -34.93 -11.46 -0.59
C ALA A 33 -36.44 -11.75 -0.43
N ALA A 34 -37.16 -11.96 -1.54
CA ALA A 34 -38.56 -12.37 -1.50
C ALA A 34 -38.69 -13.82 -1.06
N THR A 35 -37.85 -14.71 -1.60
CA THR A 35 -37.82 -16.14 -1.24
C THR A 35 -37.52 -16.37 0.23
N LEU A 36 -36.60 -15.60 0.82
CA LEU A 36 -36.27 -15.68 2.24
C LEU A 36 -37.44 -15.39 3.18
N ARG A 37 -38.49 -14.69 2.72
CA ARG A 37 -39.71 -14.46 3.53
C ARG A 37 -40.58 -15.70 3.66
N GLU A 38 -40.45 -16.64 2.71
CA GLU A 38 -41.23 -17.88 2.65
C GLU A 38 -40.43 -19.11 3.07
N ALA A 39 -39.09 -19.03 2.94
CA ALA A 39 -38.17 -20.11 3.26
C ALA A 39 -38.23 -20.46 4.76
N LYS A 40 -38.12 -21.76 5.05
CA LYS A 40 -38.09 -22.33 6.39
C LYS A 40 -36.69 -22.81 6.75
N PRO A 41 -36.35 -22.92 8.04
CA PRO A 41 -35.07 -23.48 8.46
C PRO A 41 -34.75 -24.82 7.77
N GLY A 42 -33.60 -24.90 7.11
CA GLY A 42 -33.14 -26.07 6.34
C GLY A 42 -33.34 -25.95 4.83
N ASP A 43 -34.15 -25.00 4.36
CA ASP A 43 -34.39 -24.80 2.93
C ASP A 43 -33.14 -24.29 2.20
N ARG A 44 -33.08 -24.57 0.89
CA ARG A 44 -32.00 -24.19 -0.01
C ARG A 44 -32.51 -23.20 -1.05
N ILE A 45 -31.80 -22.11 -1.23
CA ILE A 45 -32.03 -21.10 -2.26
C ILE A 45 -30.84 -21.13 -3.21
N VAL A 46 -31.06 -21.70 -4.39
CA VAL A 46 -30.06 -21.83 -5.45
C VAL A 46 -30.23 -20.68 -6.42
N ILE A 47 -29.21 -19.82 -6.51
CA ILE A 47 -29.18 -18.66 -7.40
C ILE A 47 -28.74 -19.12 -8.79
N GLU A 48 -29.54 -18.83 -9.81
CA GLU A 48 -29.22 -19.18 -11.19
C GLU A 48 -27.96 -18.47 -11.68
N ASP A 49 -27.16 -19.17 -12.48
CA ASP A 49 -25.95 -18.62 -13.09
C ASP A 49 -26.28 -17.38 -13.93
N GLY A 50 -25.45 -16.34 -13.83
CA GLY A 50 -25.67 -15.10 -14.54
C GLY A 50 -24.79 -13.96 -14.07
N ILE A 51 -24.76 -12.90 -14.87
CA ILE A 51 -24.15 -11.61 -14.52
C ILE A 51 -25.28 -10.70 -14.02
N TYR A 52 -25.16 -10.28 -12.77
CA TYR A 52 -26.12 -9.46 -12.05
C TYR A 52 -25.52 -8.07 -11.81
N ASN A 53 -26.01 -7.08 -12.54
CA ASN A 53 -25.47 -5.74 -12.52
C ASN A 53 -26.29 -4.80 -11.61
N ASP A 54 -25.59 -3.95 -10.84
CA ASP A 54 -26.18 -2.87 -10.03
C ASP A 54 -27.24 -3.31 -8.99
N LEU A 55 -27.07 -4.48 -8.36
CA LEU A 55 -28.02 -4.99 -7.36
C LEU A 55 -27.66 -4.61 -5.92
N THR A 56 -28.61 -4.02 -5.20
CA THR A 56 -28.51 -3.87 -3.73
C THR A 56 -29.23 -5.03 -3.04
N LEU A 57 -28.48 -6.09 -2.72
CA LEU A 57 -29.01 -7.31 -2.12
C LEU A 57 -29.20 -7.13 -0.61
N LYS A 58 -30.44 -7.30 -0.13
CA LYS A 58 -30.80 -7.19 1.28
C LYS A 58 -31.41 -8.51 1.76
N TRP A 59 -30.57 -9.39 2.28
CA TRP A 59 -30.96 -10.74 2.66
C TRP A 59 -31.13 -10.84 4.17
N LEU A 60 -32.34 -11.18 4.60
CA LEU A 60 -32.69 -11.43 5.99
C LEU A 60 -33.19 -12.87 6.09
N GLY A 61 -32.36 -13.77 6.58
CA GLY A 61 -32.70 -15.19 6.75
C GLY A 61 -32.79 -15.59 8.21
N ARG A 62 -33.66 -16.57 8.51
CA ARG A 62 -33.82 -17.13 9.86
C ARG A 62 -33.80 -18.65 9.78
N GLY A 63 -32.61 -19.22 9.88
CA GLY A 63 -32.38 -20.65 10.07
C GLY A 63 -32.38 -21.03 11.55
N THR A 64 -31.89 -22.24 11.83
CA THR A 64 -31.59 -22.71 13.20
C THR A 64 -30.27 -23.47 13.18
N GLU A 65 -29.63 -23.64 14.34
CA GLU A 65 -28.39 -24.42 14.47
C GLU A 65 -28.44 -25.80 13.78
N LYS A 66 -29.57 -26.50 13.90
CA LYS A 66 -29.75 -27.85 13.30
C LYS A 66 -30.18 -27.81 11.83
N LYS A 67 -30.69 -26.67 11.36
CA LYS A 67 -31.28 -26.49 10.04
C LYS A 67 -31.00 -25.06 9.55
N PRO A 68 -29.75 -24.74 9.18
CA PRO A 68 -29.43 -23.45 8.61
C PRO A 68 -30.15 -23.24 7.27
N LEU A 69 -30.31 -21.99 6.86
CA LEU A 69 -30.72 -21.65 5.50
C LEU A 69 -29.49 -21.60 4.61
N HIS A 70 -29.56 -22.24 3.44
CA HIS A 70 -28.47 -22.21 2.47
C HIS A 70 -28.84 -21.32 1.28
N ILE A 71 -27.95 -20.37 0.95
CA ILE A 71 -28.03 -19.53 -0.24
C ILE A 71 -26.76 -19.78 -1.06
N GLU A 72 -26.89 -20.40 -2.23
CA GLU A 72 -25.75 -20.89 -2.98
C GLU A 72 -25.88 -20.58 -4.47
N ALA A 73 -24.76 -20.32 -5.14
CA ALA A 73 -24.73 -20.27 -6.60
C ALA A 73 -25.04 -21.66 -7.19
N ALA A 74 -25.79 -21.72 -8.29
CA ALA A 74 -26.07 -22.98 -9.00
C ALA A 74 -24.78 -23.67 -9.45
N THR A 75 -23.85 -22.88 -10.02
CA THR A 75 -22.46 -23.26 -10.26
C THR A 75 -21.56 -22.32 -9.45
N PRO A 76 -20.61 -22.81 -8.62
CA PRO A 76 -19.66 -21.93 -7.93
C PRO A 76 -18.91 -21.03 -8.92
N GLY A 77 -18.99 -19.71 -8.72
CA GLY A 77 -18.46 -18.70 -9.64
C GLY A 77 -19.35 -18.34 -10.84
N GLY A 78 -20.46 -19.06 -11.05
CA GLY A 78 -21.45 -18.78 -12.08
C GLY A 78 -22.37 -17.59 -11.78
N VAL A 79 -22.45 -17.17 -10.51
CA VAL A 79 -23.19 -15.98 -10.07
C VAL A 79 -22.22 -14.82 -9.87
N VAL A 80 -22.20 -13.89 -10.83
CA VAL A 80 -21.26 -12.77 -10.86
C VAL A 80 -21.99 -11.46 -10.66
N PHE A 81 -21.61 -10.70 -9.64
CA PHE A 81 -22.11 -9.36 -9.35
C PHE A 81 -21.16 -8.29 -9.89
N THR A 82 -21.68 -7.39 -10.72
CA THR A 82 -20.93 -6.29 -11.36
C THR A 82 -21.53 -4.93 -11.05
N GLY A 83 -20.86 -3.86 -11.51
CA GLY A 83 -21.35 -2.49 -11.38
C GLY A 83 -21.30 -2.02 -9.93
N THR A 84 -22.44 -1.60 -9.38
CA THR A 84 -22.57 -1.07 -8.01
C THR A 84 -23.17 -2.07 -7.02
N SER A 85 -23.15 -3.36 -7.38
CA SER A 85 -23.76 -4.42 -6.59
C SER A 85 -23.15 -4.55 -5.19
N THR A 86 -23.99 -4.82 -4.19
CA THR A 86 -23.60 -5.01 -2.78
C THR A 86 -24.50 -6.03 -2.08
N LEU A 87 -24.00 -6.65 -1.01
CA LEU A 87 -24.74 -7.57 -0.15
C LEU A 87 -24.84 -7.05 1.29
N ARG A 88 -26.05 -7.06 1.82
CA ARG A 88 -26.40 -6.82 3.23
C ARG A 88 -27.05 -8.08 3.79
N LEU A 89 -26.32 -8.83 4.59
CA LEU A 89 -26.76 -10.08 5.22
C LEU A 89 -27.17 -9.82 6.68
N ALA A 90 -28.35 -10.27 7.06
CA ALA A 90 -28.87 -10.15 8.43
C ALA A 90 -29.64 -11.40 8.84
N GLY A 91 -29.90 -11.51 10.14
CA GLY A 91 -30.66 -12.61 10.73
C GLY A 91 -29.75 -13.66 11.36
N GLU A 92 -30.12 -14.93 11.27
CA GLU A 92 -29.46 -16.00 12.03
C GLU A 92 -29.38 -17.31 11.27
N TRP A 93 -28.24 -18.02 11.40
CA TRP A 93 -28.02 -19.34 10.83
C TRP A 93 -28.25 -19.40 9.30
N VAL A 94 -27.61 -18.46 8.59
CA VAL A 94 -27.62 -18.39 7.12
C VAL A 94 -26.23 -18.69 6.59
N GLU A 95 -26.12 -19.61 5.64
CA GLU A 95 -24.89 -19.90 4.91
C GLU A 95 -25.00 -19.38 3.47
N VAL A 96 -24.03 -18.57 3.06
CA VAL A 96 -23.93 -17.99 1.71
C VAL A 96 -22.68 -18.53 1.02
N SER A 97 -22.81 -19.06 -0.20
CA SER A 97 -21.67 -19.62 -0.93
C SER A 97 -21.64 -19.42 -2.44
N GLY A 98 -20.43 -19.42 -3.01
CA GLY A 98 -20.20 -19.49 -4.46
C GLY A 98 -20.39 -18.18 -5.23
N LEU A 99 -20.48 -17.03 -4.54
CA LEU A 99 -20.72 -15.72 -5.16
C LEU A 99 -19.41 -15.06 -5.62
N CYS A 100 -19.44 -14.32 -6.73
CA CYS A 100 -18.31 -13.54 -7.23
C CYS A 100 -18.67 -12.05 -7.38
N PHE A 101 -17.86 -11.14 -6.84
CA PHE A 101 -17.95 -9.70 -7.08
C PHE A 101 -16.70 -9.26 -7.86
N ARG A 102 -16.90 -8.76 -9.10
CA ARG A 102 -15.84 -8.23 -9.98
C ARG A 102 -16.41 -7.18 -10.94
N ASP A 103 -15.56 -6.46 -11.66
CA ASP A 103 -15.98 -5.47 -12.66
C ASP A 103 -16.97 -4.42 -12.10
N GLY A 104 -16.67 -3.87 -10.92
CA GLY A 104 -17.54 -2.96 -10.22
C GLY A 104 -16.92 -2.32 -8.99
N HIS A 105 -17.72 -1.63 -8.19
CA HIS A 105 -17.31 -1.02 -6.93
C HIS A 105 -18.50 -0.87 -5.97
N ALA A 106 -18.24 -0.82 -4.66
CA ALA A 106 -19.29 -0.44 -3.71
C ALA A 106 -19.53 1.08 -3.78
N PRO A 107 -20.78 1.56 -3.89
CA PRO A 107 -21.07 2.99 -3.95
C PRO A 107 -20.76 3.69 -2.61
N SER A 108 -20.84 2.97 -1.49
CA SER A 108 -20.39 3.43 -0.18
C SER A 108 -20.26 2.26 0.81
N GLY A 109 -19.51 2.47 1.89
CA GLY A 109 -19.43 1.55 3.02
C GLY A 109 -18.66 0.27 2.71
N SER A 110 -19.34 -0.75 2.19
CA SER A 110 -18.72 -2.03 1.83
C SER A 110 -19.46 -2.84 0.77
N VAL A 111 -18.74 -3.79 0.17
CA VAL A 111 -19.28 -4.78 -0.77
C VAL A 111 -20.23 -5.72 -0.04
N ILE A 112 -19.77 -6.35 1.04
CA ILE A 112 -20.54 -7.30 1.87
C ILE A 112 -20.57 -6.79 3.32
N GLU A 113 -21.77 -6.74 3.89
CA GLU A 113 -21.97 -6.28 5.28
C GLU A 113 -22.87 -7.26 6.03
N PHE A 114 -22.45 -7.70 7.21
CA PHE A 114 -23.19 -8.62 8.09
C PHE A 114 -24.22 -7.86 8.95
N ARG A 115 -24.88 -6.88 8.33
CA ARG A 115 -26.10 -6.27 8.84
C ARG A 115 -26.93 -5.68 7.70
N ASN A 116 -28.22 -5.49 7.96
CA ASN A 116 -29.14 -4.75 7.11
C ASN A 116 -29.89 -3.72 7.97
N GLY A 117 -29.48 -2.45 7.87
CA GLY A 117 -29.99 -1.40 8.74
C GLY A 117 -29.65 -1.68 10.19
N ARG A 118 -30.68 -1.85 11.04
CA ARG A 118 -30.49 -2.18 12.45
C ARG A 118 -30.30 -3.66 12.71
N GLU A 119 -30.64 -4.57 11.79
CA GLU A 119 -30.54 -6.01 12.07
C GLU A 119 -29.17 -6.55 11.69
N VAL A 120 -28.52 -7.23 12.64
CA VAL A 120 -27.21 -7.87 12.44
C VAL A 120 -27.37 -9.33 12.03
N ALA A 121 -26.32 -9.90 11.45
CA ALA A 121 -26.21 -11.35 11.26
C ALA A 121 -25.55 -12.00 12.49
N ASN A 122 -26.08 -13.15 12.94
CA ASN A 122 -25.46 -13.99 13.95
C ASN A 122 -25.41 -15.43 13.49
N HIS A 123 -24.35 -16.17 13.82
CA HIS A 123 -24.20 -17.58 13.40
C HIS A 123 -24.32 -17.76 11.87
N CYS A 124 -23.97 -16.74 11.09
CA CYS A 124 -24.01 -16.79 9.63
C CYS A 124 -22.63 -17.09 9.06
N ARG A 125 -22.58 -17.70 7.89
CA ARG A 125 -21.36 -18.12 7.21
C ARG A 125 -21.30 -17.57 5.80
N LEU A 126 -20.16 -16.99 5.41
CA LEU A 126 -19.82 -16.68 4.03
C LEU A 126 -18.66 -17.58 3.63
N THR A 127 -18.84 -18.40 2.59
CA THR A 127 -17.83 -19.38 2.19
C THR A 127 -17.68 -19.51 0.68
N GLU A 128 -16.47 -19.82 0.19
CA GLU A 128 -16.25 -20.04 -1.26
C GLU A 128 -16.70 -18.85 -2.12
N CYS A 129 -16.58 -17.63 -1.60
CA CYS A 129 -16.94 -16.39 -2.29
C CYS A 129 -15.70 -15.61 -2.72
N VAL A 130 -15.82 -14.83 -3.79
CA VAL A 130 -14.72 -14.04 -4.36
C VAL A 130 -15.10 -12.57 -4.39
N VAL A 131 -14.19 -11.70 -3.95
CA VAL A 131 -14.18 -10.27 -4.32
C VAL A 131 -12.84 -10.01 -4.99
N ASP A 132 -12.88 -9.77 -6.30
CA ASP A 132 -11.69 -9.64 -7.15
C ASP A 132 -11.73 -8.30 -7.89
N GLY A 133 -10.77 -7.42 -7.58
CA GLY A 133 -10.57 -6.20 -8.33
C GLY A 133 -11.77 -5.24 -8.32
N TYR A 134 -12.73 -5.44 -7.42
CA TYR A 134 -13.91 -4.59 -7.27
C TYR A 134 -13.41 -3.24 -6.75
N ASN A 135 -13.15 -2.30 -7.65
CA ASN A 135 -12.49 -1.03 -7.37
C ASN A 135 -13.22 0.13 -8.05
N PRO A 136 -13.30 1.29 -7.39
CA PRO A 136 -13.82 2.50 -8.00
C PRO A 136 -12.83 3.10 -9.01
N VAL A 137 -13.24 4.14 -9.72
CA VAL A 137 -12.39 4.85 -10.71
C VAL A 137 -11.22 5.62 -10.08
N ARG A 138 -11.26 5.89 -8.77
CA ARG A 138 -10.22 6.64 -8.04
C ARG A 138 -9.80 5.95 -6.75
N ARG A 139 -8.50 5.95 -6.46
CA ARG A 139 -7.91 5.32 -5.27
C ARG A 139 -8.39 5.90 -3.94
N ASP A 140 -8.69 7.20 -3.89
CA ASP A 140 -9.10 7.90 -2.66
C ASP A 140 -10.56 7.67 -2.25
N MET A 141 -11.36 6.99 -3.08
CA MET A 141 -12.73 6.60 -2.73
C MET A 141 -12.72 5.43 -1.75
N ALA A 142 -13.14 5.68 -0.50
CA ALA A 142 -13.01 4.73 0.59
C ALA A 142 -14.20 3.77 0.73
N TYR A 143 -13.90 2.46 0.77
CA TYR A 143 -14.82 1.42 1.25
C TYR A 143 -14.07 0.12 1.58
N SER A 144 -14.76 -0.81 2.24
CA SER A 144 -14.25 -2.14 2.61
C SER A 144 -14.86 -3.26 1.78
N TYR A 145 -14.19 -4.39 1.63
CA TYR A 145 -14.83 -5.55 0.99
C TYR A 145 -15.84 -6.19 1.95
N ILE A 146 -15.44 -6.42 3.20
CA ILE A 146 -16.31 -7.07 4.20
C ILE A 146 -16.36 -6.26 5.49
N LEU A 147 -17.58 -6.01 6.00
CA LEU A 147 -17.81 -5.56 7.37
C LEU A 147 -18.56 -6.63 8.16
N LEU A 148 -17.92 -7.15 9.21
CA LEU A 148 -18.51 -8.11 10.15
C LEU A 148 -19.12 -7.38 11.35
N TYR A 149 -20.38 -7.71 11.64
CA TYR A 149 -21.15 -7.27 12.80
C TYR A 149 -21.73 -8.50 13.49
N GLY A 150 -22.38 -8.33 14.66
CA GLY A 150 -23.03 -9.41 15.38
C GLY A 150 -22.06 -10.40 16.01
N ARG A 151 -22.47 -11.66 16.17
CA ARG A 151 -21.70 -12.71 16.87
C ARG A 151 -21.74 -14.06 16.14
N HIS A 152 -20.73 -14.88 16.38
CA HIS A 152 -20.57 -16.25 15.90
C HIS A 152 -20.61 -16.42 14.37
N ASN A 153 -20.37 -15.35 13.62
CA ASN A 153 -20.24 -15.41 12.17
C ASN A 153 -18.90 -16.03 11.74
N ARG A 154 -18.90 -16.63 10.55
CA ARG A 154 -17.72 -17.23 9.94
C ARG A 154 -17.50 -16.71 8.51
N VAL A 155 -16.27 -16.33 8.19
CA VAL A 155 -15.84 -16.04 6.81
C VAL A 155 -14.72 -17.01 6.50
N ASP A 156 -14.97 -17.96 5.60
CA ASP A 156 -13.99 -19.00 5.29
C ASP A 156 -13.88 -19.37 3.82
N HIS A 157 -12.71 -19.87 3.40
CA HIS A 157 -12.46 -20.26 1.99
C HIS A 157 -12.86 -19.16 0.98
N CYS A 158 -12.78 -17.88 1.36
CA CYS A 158 -13.06 -16.77 0.45
C CYS A 158 -11.76 -16.23 -0.15
N THR A 159 -11.83 -15.73 -1.38
CA THR A 159 -10.74 -15.03 -2.04
C THR A 159 -11.04 -13.53 -2.06
N LEU A 160 -10.18 -12.73 -1.43
CA LEU A 160 -10.29 -11.28 -1.39
C LEU A 160 -8.99 -10.69 -1.97
N THR A 161 -9.03 -10.17 -3.19
CA THR A 161 -7.81 -9.81 -3.93
C THR A 161 -7.99 -8.57 -4.80
N GLY A 162 -6.89 -7.92 -5.15
CA GLY A 162 -6.89 -6.83 -6.13
C GLY A 162 -7.50 -5.53 -5.63
N LYS A 163 -7.63 -5.31 -4.31
CA LYS A 163 -8.13 -4.03 -3.77
C LYS A 163 -7.07 -2.93 -3.93
N LEU A 164 -7.44 -1.84 -4.60
CA LEU A 164 -6.55 -0.72 -4.94
C LEU A 164 -6.96 0.61 -4.31
N ASN A 165 -8.19 0.71 -3.82
CA ASN A 165 -8.72 1.92 -3.18
C ASN A 165 -8.54 1.93 -1.65
N LEU A 166 -8.73 3.12 -1.07
CA LEU A 166 -8.69 3.36 0.37
C LEU A 166 -9.72 2.50 1.12
N GLY A 167 -9.39 2.16 2.37
CA GLY A 167 -10.24 1.39 3.27
C GLY A 167 -9.74 -0.04 3.45
N VAL A 168 -9.93 -0.57 4.66
CA VAL A 168 -9.53 -1.93 5.05
C VAL A 168 -10.22 -2.97 4.16
N THR A 169 -9.58 -4.10 3.85
CA THR A 169 -10.24 -5.18 3.09
C THR A 169 -11.38 -5.81 3.91
N LEU A 170 -11.11 -6.26 5.14
CA LEU A 170 -12.10 -6.83 6.06
C LEU A 170 -12.03 -6.16 7.45
N ILE A 171 -13.17 -5.69 7.96
CA ILE A 171 -13.27 -5.11 9.31
C ILE A 171 -14.23 -5.92 10.18
N VAL A 172 -13.81 -6.23 11.40
CA VAL A 172 -14.71 -6.63 12.50
C VAL A 172 -15.12 -5.40 13.28
N MET A 173 -16.42 -5.07 13.23
CA MET A 173 -16.99 -3.86 13.82
C MET A 173 -17.42 -4.12 15.27
N LEU A 174 -16.90 -3.31 16.20
CA LEU A 174 -17.14 -3.46 17.65
C LEU A 174 -17.89 -2.26 18.26
N ASN A 175 -18.29 -1.29 17.43
CA ASN A 175 -18.90 -0.03 17.85
C ASN A 175 -20.29 -0.18 18.49
N GLU A 176 -20.82 -1.42 18.58
CA GLU A 176 -22.09 -1.76 19.21
C GLU A 176 -21.87 -2.97 20.12
N GLU A 177 -22.43 -2.97 21.33
CA GLU A 177 -22.25 -4.05 22.33
C GLU A 177 -22.63 -5.44 21.79
N ARG A 178 -23.67 -5.50 20.96
CA ARG A 178 -24.11 -6.72 20.27
C ARG A 178 -23.14 -7.27 19.22
N SER A 179 -22.09 -6.52 18.88
CA SER A 179 -21.00 -6.96 17.99
C SER A 179 -19.66 -7.15 18.74
N GLN A 180 -19.62 -6.86 20.05
CA GLN A 180 -18.51 -7.21 20.93
C GLN A 180 -18.67 -8.65 21.43
N GLN A 181 -17.60 -9.23 21.98
CA GLN A 181 -17.55 -10.64 22.38
C GLN A 181 -18.14 -11.52 21.27
N ASN A 182 -17.68 -11.29 20.05
CA ASN A 182 -18.32 -11.81 18.86
C ASN A 182 -17.99 -13.27 18.60
N PHE A 183 -16.83 -13.78 19.01
CA PHE A 183 -16.43 -15.15 18.65
C PHE A 183 -16.51 -15.43 17.15
N HIS A 184 -16.24 -14.41 16.32
CA HIS A 184 -16.13 -14.57 14.89
C HIS A 184 -14.96 -15.47 14.52
N ARG A 185 -15.10 -16.21 13.42
CA ARG A 185 -14.03 -17.04 12.87
C ARG A 185 -13.72 -16.61 11.43
N ILE A 186 -12.47 -16.26 11.17
CA ILE A 186 -11.97 -15.88 9.86
C ILE A 186 -10.89 -16.90 9.50
N ASP A 187 -11.20 -17.87 8.64
CA ASP A 187 -10.32 -19.00 8.40
C ASP A 187 -10.22 -19.50 6.97
N HIS A 188 -9.09 -20.09 6.56
CA HIS A 188 -8.91 -20.63 5.20
C HIS A 188 -9.10 -19.63 4.05
N ASN A 189 -9.07 -18.33 4.32
CA ASN A 189 -9.21 -17.33 3.27
C ASN A 189 -7.89 -17.09 2.55
N TRP A 190 -7.98 -16.69 1.29
CA TRP A 190 -6.87 -16.13 0.54
C TRP A 190 -7.05 -14.62 0.42
N PHE A 191 -6.26 -13.88 1.19
CA PHE A 191 -6.07 -12.46 1.00
C PHE A 191 -4.96 -12.27 -0.01
N GLY A 192 -5.36 -11.98 -1.26
CA GLY A 192 -4.44 -11.86 -2.38
C GLY A 192 -3.69 -10.53 -2.42
N PRO A 193 -2.90 -10.32 -3.49
CA PRO A 193 -2.06 -9.14 -3.63
C PRO A 193 -2.82 -7.83 -3.46
N ARG A 194 -2.24 -6.97 -2.62
CA ARG A 194 -2.68 -5.59 -2.39
C ARG A 194 -1.45 -4.70 -2.46
N PRO A 195 -1.22 -3.91 -3.53
CA PRO A 195 -0.02 -3.11 -3.67
C PRO A 195 0.04 -1.97 -2.64
N VAL A 196 1.22 -1.37 -2.48
CA VAL A 196 1.44 -0.19 -1.64
C VAL A 196 0.42 0.89 -1.97
N TYR A 197 -0.32 1.34 -0.96
CA TYR A 197 -1.33 2.37 -1.12
C TYR A 197 -0.72 3.78 -1.10
N GLY A 198 0.30 3.99 -0.27
CA GLY A 198 0.95 5.29 -0.09
C GLY A 198 0.27 6.19 0.94
N SER A 199 -0.41 5.60 1.93
CA SER A 199 -1.05 6.28 3.08
C SER A 199 -1.57 5.24 4.08
N ASN A 200 -1.83 5.67 5.32
CA ASN A 200 -2.68 4.93 6.27
C ASN A 200 -4.09 4.60 5.74
N GLY A 201 -4.69 3.53 6.29
CA GLY A 201 -6.08 3.13 6.03
C GLY A 201 -6.22 2.06 4.95
N ALA A 202 -5.13 1.32 4.70
CA ALA A 202 -5.05 0.29 3.68
C ALA A 202 -4.81 -1.11 4.28
N GLU A 203 -5.21 -1.33 5.54
CA GLU A 203 -5.03 -2.60 6.24
C GLU A 203 -5.75 -3.75 5.52
N THR A 204 -5.25 -4.99 5.62
CA THR A 204 -5.97 -6.15 5.08
C THR A 204 -7.09 -6.58 6.03
N ILE A 205 -6.78 -6.76 7.32
CA ILE A 205 -7.77 -7.02 8.35
C ILE A 205 -7.66 -5.98 9.45
N ARG A 206 -8.80 -5.52 9.97
CA ARG A 206 -8.87 -4.74 11.21
C ARG A 206 -9.92 -5.31 12.17
N VAL A 207 -9.56 -5.51 13.44
CA VAL A 207 -10.49 -5.96 14.48
C VAL A 207 -10.70 -4.83 15.48
N GLY A 208 -11.84 -4.16 15.41
CA GLY A 208 -12.16 -3.02 16.27
C GLY A 208 -11.53 -1.70 15.84
N THR A 209 -11.50 -0.77 16.79
CA THR A 209 -10.89 0.57 16.68
C THR A 209 -10.33 0.97 18.04
N SER A 210 -9.56 2.06 18.11
CA SER A 210 -9.02 2.55 19.40
C SER A 210 -10.08 2.78 20.47
N GLN A 211 -11.33 3.12 20.10
CA GLN A 211 -12.43 3.32 21.05
C GLN A 211 -12.91 2.02 21.73
N GLN A 212 -12.63 0.85 21.13
CA GLN A 212 -13.00 -0.46 21.65
C GLN A 212 -11.78 -1.31 22.03
N ALA A 213 -10.61 -0.68 22.19
CA ALA A 213 -9.35 -1.36 22.49
C ALA A 213 -9.48 -2.35 23.67
N TYR A 214 -10.12 -1.95 24.76
CA TYR A 214 -10.25 -2.77 25.98
C TYR A 214 -11.48 -3.69 26.00
N SER A 215 -12.35 -3.62 24.98
CA SER A 215 -13.46 -4.55 24.83
C SER A 215 -12.94 -5.88 24.28
N SER A 216 -13.36 -6.98 24.89
CA SER A 216 -13.10 -8.33 24.36
C SER A 216 -13.87 -8.53 23.06
N SER A 217 -13.15 -8.88 22.00
CA SER A 217 -13.73 -9.27 20.71
C SER A 217 -13.86 -10.78 20.60
N ASN A 218 -12.87 -11.53 21.11
CA ASN A 218 -12.79 -12.99 20.99
C ASN A 218 -12.77 -13.47 19.53
N THR A 219 -12.33 -12.64 18.58
CA THR A 219 -12.22 -13.05 17.18
C THR A 219 -11.07 -14.05 17.02
N LEU A 220 -11.33 -15.11 16.26
CA LEU A 220 -10.34 -16.11 15.84
C LEU A 220 -9.98 -15.90 14.37
N ILE A 221 -8.72 -15.56 14.10
CA ILE A 221 -8.15 -15.45 12.75
C ILE A 221 -7.17 -16.60 12.57
N GLU A 222 -7.53 -17.62 11.81
CA GLU A 222 -6.68 -18.80 11.69
C GLU A 222 -6.55 -19.38 10.29
N GLU A 223 -5.38 -19.93 9.97
CA GLU A 223 -5.22 -20.72 8.75
C GLU A 223 -5.56 -19.92 7.48
N ASN A 224 -5.31 -18.61 7.47
CA ASN A 224 -5.44 -17.77 6.28
C ASN A 224 -4.08 -17.61 5.58
N LEU A 225 -4.12 -17.29 4.29
CA LEU A 225 -2.95 -16.85 3.53
C LEU A 225 -3.04 -15.34 3.25
N PHE A 226 -2.05 -14.60 3.71
CA PHE A 226 -1.77 -13.20 3.36
C PHE A 226 -0.66 -13.17 2.33
N ASP A 227 -1.04 -12.98 1.07
CA ASP A 227 -0.15 -13.12 -0.08
C ASP A 227 0.12 -11.74 -0.69
N ARG A 228 1.32 -11.18 -0.43
CA ARG A 228 1.74 -9.86 -0.91
C ARG A 228 0.72 -8.76 -0.56
N CYS A 229 0.25 -8.79 0.69
CA CYS A 229 -0.63 -7.80 1.26
C CYS A 229 0.15 -6.56 1.69
N ASN A 230 0.51 -5.69 0.75
CA ASN A 230 1.47 -4.59 0.90
C ASN A 230 0.80 -3.22 1.07
N GLY A 231 -0.49 -3.17 1.36
CA GLY A 231 -1.28 -1.92 1.34
C GLY A 231 -0.69 -0.81 2.20
N GLU A 232 -0.26 -1.15 3.41
CA GLU A 232 0.39 -0.27 4.38
C GLU A 232 1.13 -1.09 5.45
N VAL A 233 1.67 -0.45 6.49
CA VAL A 233 2.41 -1.13 7.56
C VAL A 233 1.61 -2.19 8.31
N GLU A 234 0.28 -2.08 8.43
CA GLU A 234 -0.54 -3.07 9.15
C GLU A 234 -1.27 -4.03 8.20
N VAL A 235 -0.72 -5.24 7.99
CA VAL A 235 -1.45 -6.30 7.27
C VAL A 235 -2.68 -6.70 8.09
N VAL A 236 -2.45 -7.02 9.36
CA VAL A 236 -3.50 -7.32 10.34
C VAL A 236 -3.37 -6.32 11.49
N SER A 237 -4.40 -5.54 11.72
CA SER A 237 -4.47 -4.51 12.76
C SER A 237 -5.47 -4.90 13.84
N ILE A 238 -4.96 -5.43 14.96
CA ILE A 238 -5.77 -5.78 16.12
C ILE A 238 -5.93 -4.54 16.99
N LYS A 239 -7.18 -4.10 17.15
CA LYS A 239 -7.57 -2.88 17.88
C LYS A 239 -8.66 -3.20 18.90
N SER A 240 -8.53 -4.34 19.57
CA SER A 240 -9.43 -4.85 20.60
C SER A 240 -8.72 -5.91 21.45
N SER A 241 -9.39 -6.44 22.48
CA SER A 241 -8.81 -7.41 23.40
C SER A 241 -9.24 -8.87 23.14
N ASP A 242 -8.47 -9.80 23.69
CA ASP A 242 -8.79 -11.23 23.81
C ASP A 242 -8.98 -11.97 22.47
N ASN A 243 -8.32 -11.52 21.39
CA ASN A 243 -8.33 -12.20 20.10
C ASN A 243 -7.27 -13.31 20.03
N THR A 244 -7.48 -14.26 19.12
CA THR A 244 -6.49 -15.30 18.78
C THR A 244 -6.17 -15.25 17.29
N ILE A 245 -4.88 -15.13 16.96
CA ILE A 245 -4.38 -15.09 15.59
C ILE A 245 -3.38 -16.23 15.43
N ARG A 246 -3.74 -17.29 14.70
CA ARG A 246 -2.94 -18.52 14.68
C ARG A 246 -2.83 -19.27 13.36
N ARG A 247 -1.70 -19.92 13.11
CA ARG A 247 -1.48 -20.76 11.92
C ARG A 247 -1.75 -20.07 10.58
N ASN A 248 -1.61 -18.74 10.53
CA ASN A 248 -1.69 -17.99 9.28
C ASN A 248 -0.32 -17.96 8.58
N VAL A 249 -0.33 -17.80 7.27
CA VAL A 249 0.87 -17.61 6.45
C VAL A 249 0.91 -16.17 5.94
N PHE A 250 2.00 -15.46 6.19
CA PHE A 250 2.32 -14.16 5.62
C PHE A 250 3.44 -14.35 4.59
N PHE A 251 3.09 -14.32 3.32
CA PHE A 251 4.00 -14.56 2.21
C PHE A 251 4.31 -13.24 1.50
N GLU A 252 5.57 -12.81 1.55
CA GLU A 252 6.11 -11.59 0.91
C GLU A 252 5.26 -10.32 1.13
N SER A 253 4.60 -10.23 2.29
CA SER A 253 3.73 -9.12 2.65
C SER A 253 4.53 -7.99 3.30
N GLU A 254 4.47 -6.80 2.71
CA GLU A 254 5.14 -5.59 3.19
C GLU A 254 4.33 -4.93 4.31
N GLY A 255 4.42 -5.50 5.51
CA GLY A 255 3.72 -5.02 6.70
C GLY A 255 3.78 -6.05 7.82
N VAL A 256 3.15 -5.74 8.95
CA VAL A 256 3.18 -6.54 10.19
C VAL A 256 1.80 -7.06 10.58
N LEU A 257 1.79 -8.09 11.42
CA LEU A 257 0.71 -8.35 12.36
C LEU A 257 0.89 -7.38 13.54
N ALA A 258 0.08 -6.33 13.60
CA ALA A 258 0.10 -5.34 14.66
C ALA A 258 -0.93 -5.67 15.75
N LEU A 259 -0.45 -5.89 16.97
CA LEU A 259 -1.23 -5.76 18.19
C LEU A 259 -1.30 -4.27 18.51
N ARG A 260 -2.12 -3.55 17.73
CA ARG A 260 -2.07 -2.09 17.63
C ARG A 260 -2.70 -1.40 18.83
N HIS A 261 -3.82 -1.92 19.30
CA HIS A 261 -4.51 -1.51 20.53
C HIS A 261 -5.19 -2.72 21.20
N GLY A 262 -5.41 -2.63 22.51
CA GLY A 262 -6.12 -3.65 23.28
C GLY A 262 -5.20 -4.74 23.81
N ASP A 263 -5.68 -5.50 24.78
CA ASP A 263 -4.83 -6.34 25.64
C ASP A 263 -5.14 -7.83 25.47
N ARG A 264 -4.27 -8.69 26.02
CA ARG A 264 -4.51 -10.14 26.19
C ARG A 264 -4.76 -10.92 24.90
N ASN A 265 -4.33 -10.38 23.77
CA ASN A 265 -4.32 -11.08 22.49
C ASN A 265 -3.26 -12.20 22.46
N THR A 266 -3.57 -13.30 21.75
CA THR A 266 -2.67 -14.43 21.51
C THR A 266 -2.29 -14.52 20.03
N VAL A 267 -0.99 -14.56 19.74
CA VAL A 267 -0.41 -14.71 18.40
C VAL A 267 0.44 -15.97 18.39
N GLU A 268 -0.01 -17.02 17.70
CA GLU A 268 0.68 -18.31 17.78
C GLU A 268 0.78 -19.11 16.49
N GLU A 269 1.87 -19.85 16.33
CA GLU A 269 2.02 -20.82 15.21
C GLU A 269 1.91 -20.18 13.81
N ASN A 270 2.07 -18.87 13.66
CA ASN A 270 2.04 -18.21 12.36
C ASN A 270 3.40 -18.35 11.66
N LEU A 271 3.37 -18.40 10.32
CA LEU A 271 4.54 -18.48 9.46
C LEU A 271 4.67 -17.17 8.65
N PHE A 272 5.82 -16.51 8.74
CA PHE A 272 6.15 -15.33 7.95
C PHE A 272 7.33 -15.65 7.04
N VAL A 273 7.16 -15.48 5.74
CA VAL A 273 8.17 -15.76 4.71
C VAL A 273 8.40 -14.46 3.92
N GLY A 274 9.52 -13.80 4.19
CA GLY A 274 9.84 -12.48 3.62
C GLY A 274 10.78 -12.49 2.42
N HIS A 275 11.57 -13.55 2.23
CA HIS A 275 12.58 -13.68 1.15
C HIS A 275 13.57 -12.50 1.03
N GLY A 276 13.81 -11.77 2.11
CA GLY A 276 14.68 -10.60 2.12
C GLY A 276 14.07 -9.37 1.43
N LYS A 277 12.78 -9.42 1.04
CA LYS A 277 12.12 -8.32 0.35
C LYS A 277 11.92 -7.13 1.29
N ARG A 278 12.27 -5.92 0.81
CA ARG A 278 12.12 -4.64 1.53
C ARG A 278 10.75 -4.55 2.20
N ASN A 279 10.71 -4.04 3.42
CA ASN A 279 9.49 -3.83 4.22
C ASN A 279 8.66 -5.08 4.55
N THR A 280 9.10 -6.29 4.21
CA THR A 280 8.46 -7.48 4.79
C THR A 280 8.58 -7.42 6.30
N GLY A 281 7.47 -7.63 7.01
CA GLY A 281 7.42 -7.45 8.46
C GLY A 281 6.91 -8.67 9.20
N GLY A 282 7.13 -8.66 10.51
CA GLY A 282 6.70 -9.73 11.41
C GLY A 282 5.60 -9.27 12.36
N ILE A 283 5.92 -9.25 13.65
CA ILE A 283 4.95 -9.01 14.72
C ILE A 283 5.30 -7.70 15.44
N ARG A 284 4.32 -6.81 15.58
CA ARG A 284 4.46 -5.57 16.35
C ARG A 284 3.58 -5.60 17.58
N VAL A 285 4.19 -5.40 18.74
CA VAL A 285 3.56 -5.50 20.07
C VAL A 285 3.52 -4.12 20.71
N ILE A 286 2.31 -3.69 21.06
CA ILE A 286 1.95 -2.57 21.92
C ILE A 286 1.01 -3.17 22.98
N ASN A 287 0.67 -2.45 24.06
CA ASN A 287 -0.34 -2.88 25.03
C ASN A 287 0.04 -4.15 25.83
N ALA A 288 -0.86 -4.60 26.70
CA ALA A 288 -0.53 -5.49 27.81
C ALA A 288 -1.01 -6.94 27.65
N GLY A 289 -0.38 -7.86 28.38
CA GLY A 289 -0.89 -9.21 28.63
C GLY A 289 -0.80 -10.17 27.43
N HIS A 290 -0.07 -9.82 26.39
CA HIS A 290 0.00 -10.58 25.15
C HIS A 290 0.80 -11.88 25.27
N LYS A 291 0.39 -12.89 24.50
CA LYS A 291 1.12 -14.14 24.33
C LYS A 291 1.51 -14.31 22.87
N VAL A 292 2.81 -14.23 22.58
CA VAL A 292 3.37 -14.41 21.24
C VAL A 292 4.27 -15.63 21.25
N ARG A 293 3.79 -16.74 20.67
CA ARG A 293 4.47 -18.02 20.83
C ARG A 293 4.50 -18.91 19.61
N ARG A 294 5.59 -19.65 19.42
CA ARG A 294 5.72 -20.68 18.36
C ARG A 294 5.55 -20.13 16.94
N ASN A 295 5.75 -18.84 16.73
CA ASN A 295 5.75 -18.26 15.38
C ASN A 295 7.10 -18.50 14.71
N THR A 296 7.10 -18.69 13.39
CA THR A 296 8.32 -18.84 12.58
C THR A 296 8.41 -17.70 11.59
N LEU A 297 9.51 -16.95 11.63
CA LEU A 297 9.76 -15.80 10.77
C LEU A 297 11.07 -16.01 10.02
N VAL A 298 11.01 -15.95 8.68
CA VAL A 298 12.16 -16.24 7.82
C VAL A 298 12.36 -15.15 6.78
N GLY A 299 13.59 -14.62 6.70
CA GLY A 299 13.98 -13.65 5.68
C GLY A 299 13.18 -12.34 5.74
N ILE A 300 12.79 -11.91 6.93
CA ILE A 300 12.11 -10.62 7.14
C ILE A 300 13.13 -9.50 7.03
N ALA A 301 12.90 -8.50 6.17
CA ALA A 301 13.86 -7.44 5.90
C ALA A 301 13.38 -6.02 6.28
N GLY A 302 12.16 -5.88 6.77
CA GLY A 302 11.65 -4.63 7.31
C GLY A 302 12.42 -4.16 8.55
N GLU A 303 12.30 -2.87 8.86
CA GLU A 303 12.94 -2.22 10.00
C GLU A 303 11.96 -1.34 10.75
N ARG A 304 12.31 -0.92 11.98
CA ARG A 304 11.50 -0.04 12.82
C ARG A 304 10.07 -0.61 12.97
N PHE A 305 9.11 -0.01 12.29
CA PHE A 305 7.70 -0.40 12.35
C PHE A 305 7.36 -1.63 11.51
N PHE A 306 8.29 -2.05 10.64
CA PHE A 306 8.25 -3.27 9.84
C PHE A 306 9.18 -4.37 10.38
N SER A 307 9.71 -4.23 11.59
CA SER A 307 10.64 -5.21 12.16
C SER A 307 10.07 -6.64 12.24
N ALA A 308 10.95 -7.65 12.28
CA ALA A 308 10.50 -9.03 12.46
C ALA A 308 9.84 -9.23 13.83
N LEU A 309 10.36 -8.56 14.84
CA LEU A 309 9.66 -8.36 16.10
C LEU A 309 9.95 -6.93 16.60
N ALA A 310 8.89 -6.15 16.84
CA ALA A 310 8.98 -4.83 17.44
C ALA A 310 8.18 -4.80 18.75
N LEU A 311 8.84 -4.52 19.87
CA LEU A 311 8.18 -4.14 21.12
C LEU A 311 8.29 -2.63 21.26
N MET A 312 7.16 -1.95 21.22
CA MET A 312 7.14 -0.50 21.15
C MET A 312 7.31 0.18 22.51
N ASP A 313 7.96 1.35 22.48
CA ASP A 313 7.86 2.35 23.54
C ASP A 313 6.48 3.01 23.53
N ALA A 314 6.05 3.46 24.71
CA ALA A 314 4.74 4.02 24.94
C ALA A 314 4.78 5.48 25.38
N VAL A 315 3.65 6.16 25.16
CA VAL A 315 3.43 7.52 25.62
C VAL A 315 3.05 7.48 27.11
N PRO A 316 3.70 8.26 28.00
CA PRO A 316 3.25 8.38 29.37
C PRO A 316 1.80 8.83 29.47
N ASN A 317 0.98 8.14 30.27
CA ASN A 317 -0.46 8.40 30.40
C ASN A 317 -1.20 8.36 29.05
N SER A 318 -0.80 7.44 28.17
CA SER A 318 -1.33 7.33 26.80
C SER A 318 -2.85 7.20 26.77
N LEU A 319 -3.49 7.96 25.88
CA LEU A 319 -4.84 7.64 25.42
C LEU A 319 -4.82 6.35 24.57
N PRO A 320 -5.95 5.62 24.47
CA PRO A 320 -5.99 4.35 23.72
C PRO A 320 -5.65 4.47 22.23
N ASN A 321 -5.80 5.67 21.63
CA ASN A 321 -5.48 5.92 20.23
C ASN A 321 -4.01 6.34 19.98
N ARG A 322 -3.17 6.40 21.02
CA ARG A 322 -1.72 6.58 20.90
C ARG A 322 -1.02 5.22 21.05
N TYR A 323 -0.07 5.09 21.99
CA TYR A 323 0.73 3.88 22.22
C TYR A 323 0.78 3.61 23.73
N CYS A 324 0.04 2.58 24.17
CA CYS A 324 0.01 2.15 25.56
C CYS A 324 1.19 1.21 25.86
N GLN A 325 1.64 1.20 27.12
CA GLN A 325 2.84 0.47 27.52
C GLN A 325 2.73 -1.02 27.20
N VAL A 326 3.82 -1.56 26.66
CA VAL A 326 4.02 -3.01 26.57
C VAL A 326 4.32 -3.51 27.97
N GLU A 327 3.38 -4.25 28.55
CA GLU A 327 3.55 -4.81 29.89
C GLU A 327 2.94 -6.21 30.04
N ASP A 328 3.56 -7.05 30.89
CA ASP A 328 3.09 -8.41 31.15
C ASP A 328 2.98 -9.28 29.88
N VAL A 329 3.97 -9.19 29.00
CA VAL A 329 4.00 -9.88 27.71
C VAL A 329 4.91 -11.11 27.74
N GLU A 330 4.42 -12.22 27.17
CA GLU A 330 5.17 -13.47 27.00
C GLU A 330 5.54 -13.70 25.52
N LEU A 331 6.84 -13.76 25.24
CA LEU A 331 7.44 -14.02 23.92
C LEU A 331 8.21 -15.34 23.99
N THR A 332 7.56 -16.45 23.61
CA THR A 332 8.10 -17.79 23.87
C THR A 332 8.16 -18.72 22.67
N ASP A 333 9.25 -19.48 22.56
CA ASP A 333 9.36 -20.55 21.56
C ASP A 333 9.22 -20.07 20.10
N ASN A 334 9.47 -18.79 19.81
CA ASN A 334 9.45 -18.25 18.44
C ASN A 334 10.79 -18.52 17.74
N THR A 335 10.76 -18.65 16.42
CA THR A 335 11.95 -18.89 15.58
C THR A 335 12.13 -17.77 14.57
N PHE A 336 13.31 -17.14 14.58
CA PHE A 336 13.70 -16.07 13.66
C PHE A 336 14.92 -16.53 12.85
N ILE A 337 14.81 -16.53 11.52
CA ILE A 337 15.85 -17.02 10.60
C ILE A 337 16.11 -15.94 9.56
N ASP A 338 17.36 -15.46 9.49
CA ASP A 338 17.80 -14.42 8.56
C ASP A 338 16.89 -13.16 8.57
N CYS A 339 16.30 -12.86 9.73
CA CYS A 339 15.56 -11.62 9.96
C CYS A 339 16.53 -10.47 10.20
N SER A 340 16.28 -9.32 9.57
CA SER A 340 17.09 -8.10 9.69
C SER A 340 17.23 -7.60 11.12
N ASN A 341 16.18 -7.72 11.94
CA ASN A 341 16.16 -7.20 13.30
C ASN A 341 15.11 -7.88 14.20
N ILE A 342 15.34 -7.71 15.50
CA ILE A 342 14.37 -7.78 16.59
C ILE A 342 14.64 -6.51 17.39
N GLU A 343 13.62 -5.68 17.65
CA GLU A 343 13.79 -4.38 18.30
C GLU A 343 13.00 -4.29 19.62
N PHE A 344 13.67 -3.83 20.67
CA PHE A 344 13.07 -3.54 21.97
C PHE A 344 13.13 -2.04 22.25
N GLY A 345 11.96 -1.43 22.45
CA GLY A 345 11.78 0.02 22.58
C GLY A 345 11.56 0.74 21.24
N THR A 346 11.05 0.02 20.24
CA THR A 346 10.79 0.57 18.90
C THR A 346 9.91 1.82 18.98
N GLY A 347 10.29 2.87 18.26
CA GLY A 347 9.54 4.12 18.21
C GLY A 347 9.87 5.09 19.34
N LYS A 348 10.83 4.79 20.22
CA LYS A 348 11.33 5.74 21.22
C LYS A 348 11.60 7.11 20.62
N ASP A 349 11.02 8.12 21.24
CA ASP A 349 11.25 9.53 20.90
C ASP A 349 10.92 10.42 22.10
N LEU A 350 10.66 11.71 21.87
CA LEU A 350 10.35 12.66 22.93
C LEU A 350 8.92 12.51 23.49
N GLU A 351 8.03 11.81 22.79
CA GLU A 351 6.67 11.50 23.24
C GLU A 351 6.60 10.08 23.82
N ARG A 352 7.12 9.10 23.10
CA ARG A 352 7.20 7.68 23.47
C ARG A 352 8.44 7.44 24.33
N THR A 353 8.27 7.52 25.64
CA THR A 353 9.36 7.52 26.64
C THR A 353 9.21 6.43 27.72
N LEU A 354 8.14 5.62 27.67
CA LEU A 354 7.97 4.47 28.55
C LEU A 354 8.40 3.19 27.84
N ALA A 355 9.51 2.62 28.31
CA ALA A 355 10.03 1.34 27.83
C ALA A 355 9.11 0.15 28.19
N PRO A 356 9.22 -0.99 27.47
CA PRO A 356 8.53 -2.23 27.83
C PRO A 356 8.90 -2.73 29.24
N GLU A 357 7.92 -3.23 29.98
CA GLU A 357 8.07 -3.69 31.37
C GLU A 357 7.51 -5.10 31.57
N ARG A 358 8.09 -5.88 32.49
CA ARG A 358 7.65 -7.26 32.82
C ARG A 358 7.47 -8.15 31.58
N VAL A 359 8.48 -8.15 30.70
CA VAL A 359 8.48 -8.95 29.47
C VAL A 359 9.26 -10.24 29.68
N LEU A 360 8.64 -11.39 29.40
CA LEU A 360 9.34 -12.68 29.35
C LEU A 360 9.75 -12.98 27.91
N PHE A 361 11.06 -13.03 27.64
CA PHE A 361 11.62 -13.44 26.35
C PHE A 361 12.37 -14.75 26.53
N ALA A 362 11.72 -15.88 26.23
CA ALA A 362 12.27 -17.20 26.59
C ALA A 362 12.13 -18.28 25.52
N ARG A 363 13.13 -19.17 25.43
CA ARG A 363 13.15 -20.31 24.51
C ARG A 363 13.00 -19.96 23.02
N ASN A 364 13.25 -18.70 22.66
CA ASN A 364 13.26 -18.28 21.27
C ASN A 364 14.54 -18.77 20.58
N THR A 365 14.46 -19.09 19.29
CA THR A 365 15.59 -19.46 18.45
C THR A 365 15.87 -18.32 17.47
N ILE A 366 17.09 -17.77 17.47
CA ILE A 366 17.50 -16.67 16.59
C ILE A 366 18.71 -17.11 15.78
N VAL A 367 18.57 -17.18 14.46
CA VAL A 367 19.63 -17.61 13.55
C VAL A 367 19.81 -16.53 12.51
N ASN A 368 20.93 -15.81 12.59
CA ASN A 368 21.30 -14.82 11.60
C ASN A 368 22.84 -14.68 11.60
N PRO A 369 23.55 -15.34 10.68
CA PRO A 369 25.01 -15.31 10.65
C PRO A 369 25.59 -13.95 10.23
N LYS A 370 24.75 -12.98 9.86
CA LYS A 370 25.14 -11.60 9.53
C LYS A 370 24.90 -10.62 10.67
N ALA A 371 24.18 -11.02 11.72
CA ALA A 371 23.88 -10.15 12.86
C ALA A 371 24.95 -10.30 13.96
N ASP A 372 25.43 -9.18 14.50
CA ASP A 372 26.38 -9.16 15.61
C ASP A 372 25.71 -9.37 16.99
N ALA A 373 24.40 -9.14 17.09
CA ALA A 373 23.63 -9.23 18.34
C ALA A 373 22.25 -9.87 18.09
N PRO A 374 21.63 -10.51 19.11
CA PRO A 374 20.34 -11.17 18.94
C PRO A 374 19.16 -10.20 18.79
N PHE A 375 19.31 -8.95 19.23
CA PHE A 375 18.32 -7.90 19.14
C PHE A 375 18.99 -6.52 19.18
N ILE A 376 18.23 -5.51 18.80
CA ILE A 376 18.58 -4.09 18.91
C ILE A 376 17.84 -3.53 20.13
N ALA A 377 18.60 -3.06 21.12
CA ALA A 377 18.06 -2.31 22.25
C ALA A 377 17.93 -0.83 21.86
N VAL A 378 16.73 -0.40 21.49
CA VAL A 378 16.41 1.00 21.20
C VAL A 378 16.19 1.79 22.51
N ASP A 379 15.62 1.13 23.53
CA ASP A 379 15.61 1.61 24.91
C ASP A 379 16.14 0.55 25.89
N ARG A 380 16.12 0.88 27.19
CA ARG A 380 16.43 0.01 28.32
C ARG A 380 15.68 -1.32 28.22
N THR A 381 16.37 -2.39 28.59
CA THR A 381 15.86 -3.76 28.60
C THR A 381 15.85 -4.36 30.01
N ASP A 382 15.89 -3.54 31.05
CA ASP A 382 15.83 -3.95 32.46
C ASP A 382 14.45 -4.53 32.85
N GLY A 383 13.39 -4.17 32.12
CA GLY A 383 12.06 -4.78 32.22
C GLY A 383 11.94 -6.19 31.62
N PHE A 384 13.02 -6.74 31.04
CA PHE A 384 13.02 -8.03 30.36
C PHE A 384 13.63 -9.15 31.20
N THR A 385 12.98 -10.31 31.19
CA THR A 385 13.55 -11.58 31.65
C THR A 385 13.92 -12.44 30.46
N PHE A 386 15.23 -12.57 30.20
CA PHE A 386 15.78 -13.46 29.18
C PHE A 386 16.05 -14.85 29.77
N ARG A 387 15.53 -15.91 29.14
CA ARG A 387 15.71 -17.29 29.63
C ARG A 387 15.76 -18.33 28.50
N ASP A 388 16.78 -19.17 28.50
CA ASP A 388 16.91 -20.34 27.61
C ASP A 388 16.75 -20.04 26.11
N ASN A 389 17.10 -18.83 25.66
CA ASN A 389 17.06 -18.48 24.25
C ASN A 389 18.26 -19.10 23.53
N ARG A 390 18.09 -19.54 22.29
CA ARG A 390 19.11 -20.20 21.47
C ARG A 390 19.52 -19.29 20.33
N VAL A 391 20.82 -19.10 20.12
CA VAL A 391 21.31 -18.20 19.07
C VAL A 391 22.45 -18.79 18.25
N ALA A 392 22.42 -18.47 16.94
CA ALA A 392 23.52 -18.66 16.01
C ALA A 392 23.72 -17.35 15.23
N LEU A 393 24.72 -16.56 15.63
CA LEU A 393 24.98 -15.21 15.14
C LEU A 393 26.37 -15.11 14.49
N ALA A 394 26.73 -13.94 13.96
CA ALA A 394 28.06 -13.67 13.41
C ALA A 394 29.18 -13.84 14.46
N ARG A 395 28.85 -13.61 15.74
CA ARG A 395 29.75 -13.74 16.89
C ARG A 395 29.02 -14.41 18.06
N PRO A 396 29.71 -15.10 18.98
CA PRO A 396 29.10 -15.63 20.18
C PRO A 396 28.40 -14.53 20.99
N CYS A 397 27.14 -14.77 21.38
CA CYS A 397 26.37 -13.90 22.26
C CYS A 397 26.77 -14.09 23.71
N GLU A 398 27.00 -13.00 24.44
CA GLU A 398 27.37 -13.00 25.87
C GLU A 398 26.21 -12.56 26.78
N ILE A 399 25.03 -12.28 26.22
CA ILE A 399 23.87 -11.81 26.99
C ILE A 399 23.31 -12.97 27.83
N LYS A 400 23.17 -12.76 29.14
CA LYS A 400 22.58 -13.76 30.05
C LYS A 400 21.18 -14.19 29.59
N GLY A 401 20.92 -15.49 29.62
CA GLY A 401 19.66 -16.06 29.14
C GLY A 401 19.64 -16.39 27.65
N PHE A 402 20.78 -16.22 26.95
CA PHE A 402 21.02 -16.70 25.60
C PHE A 402 22.15 -17.75 25.61
N GLU A 403 21.96 -18.82 24.83
CA GLU A 403 22.87 -19.94 24.65
C GLU A 403 23.29 -20.01 23.18
N ASN A 404 24.61 -20.05 22.94
CA ASN A 404 25.17 -20.20 21.60
C ASN A 404 25.08 -21.66 21.17
N VAL A 405 24.18 -21.95 20.24
CA VAL A 405 23.96 -23.31 19.72
C VAL A 405 23.73 -23.25 18.22
N GLN A 406 24.00 -24.35 17.52
CA GLN A 406 23.60 -24.52 16.12
C GLN A 406 22.27 -25.28 16.10
N PRO A 407 21.10 -24.60 16.00
CA PRO A 407 19.82 -25.28 16.05
C PRO A 407 19.52 -25.99 14.72
N GLN A 408 18.76 -27.08 14.78
CA GLN A 408 18.13 -27.63 13.58
C GLN A 408 17.04 -26.66 13.11
N LEU A 409 17.19 -26.14 11.89
CA LEU A 409 16.21 -25.23 11.31
C LEU A 409 14.95 -26.00 10.87
N PRO A 410 13.76 -25.38 10.98
CA PRO A 410 12.54 -25.96 10.43
C PRO A 410 12.63 -26.07 8.91
N VAL A 411 12.09 -27.16 8.36
CA VAL A 411 11.83 -27.26 6.93
C VAL A 411 10.58 -26.44 6.65
N LEU A 412 10.72 -25.40 5.81
CA LEU A 412 9.58 -24.60 5.41
C LEU A 412 8.69 -25.38 4.43
N PRO A 413 7.36 -25.25 4.53
CA PRO A 413 6.45 -25.80 3.53
C PRO A 413 6.73 -25.19 2.15
N ALA A 414 6.54 -25.98 1.10
CA ALA A 414 6.59 -25.46 -0.26
C ALA A 414 5.49 -24.41 -0.47
N GLU A 415 5.67 -23.48 -1.41
CA GLU A 415 4.65 -22.46 -1.71
C GLU A 415 3.29 -23.08 -2.07
N THR A 416 3.29 -24.19 -2.79
CA THR A 416 2.07 -24.96 -3.10
C THR A 416 1.36 -25.46 -1.85
N GLU A 417 2.09 -25.86 -0.82
CA GLU A 417 1.53 -26.31 0.46
C GLU A 417 1.01 -25.13 1.28
N MET A 418 1.72 -24.00 1.28
CA MET A 418 1.27 -22.76 1.93
C MET A 418 -0.04 -22.23 1.34
N ARG A 419 -0.24 -22.43 0.03
CA ARG A 419 -1.45 -22.02 -0.71
C ARG A 419 -2.59 -23.05 -0.66
N ALA A 420 -2.29 -24.30 -0.31
CA ALA A 420 -3.27 -25.37 -0.37
C ALA A 420 -4.46 -25.13 0.57
N GLY A 421 -5.67 -25.30 0.04
CA GLY A 421 -6.92 -25.13 0.81
C GLY A 421 -7.20 -23.70 1.26
N LYS A 422 -6.57 -22.69 0.63
CA LYS A 422 -6.81 -21.26 0.92
C LYS A 422 -7.56 -20.60 -0.23
N GLY A 423 -8.60 -19.85 0.12
CA GLY A 423 -9.47 -19.17 -0.83
C GLY A 423 -10.50 -20.10 -1.48
N ALA A 424 -11.28 -19.53 -2.40
CA ALA A 424 -12.33 -20.25 -3.10
C ALA A 424 -11.72 -21.30 -4.04
N SER A 425 -12.08 -22.56 -3.85
CA SER A 425 -11.51 -23.72 -4.55
C SER A 425 -11.71 -23.69 -6.06
N TRP A 426 -12.79 -23.06 -6.52
CA TRP A 426 -13.15 -22.88 -7.93
C TRP A 426 -12.47 -21.68 -8.59
N TYR A 427 -11.96 -20.73 -7.78
CA TYR A 427 -11.38 -19.51 -8.31
C TYR A 427 -9.96 -19.73 -8.82
N ARG A 428 -9.67 -19.21 -10.01
CA ARG A 428 -8.32 -19.11 -10.56
C ARG A 428 -8.11 -17.65 -10.96
N PRO A 429 -7.04 -16.99 -10.50
CA PRO A 429 -6.75 -15.63 -10.92
C PRO A 429 -6.63 -15.56 -12.44
N GLU A 430 -7.27 -14.58 -13.05
CA GLU A 430 -6.97 -14.27 -14.44
C GLU A 430 -5.53 -13.74 -14.52
N VAL A 431 -4.61 -14.57 -14.99
CA VAL A 431 -3.28 -14.12 -15.36
C VAL A 431 -3.40 -13.41 -16.70
N GLN A 432 -3.75 -12.12 -16.67
CA GLN A 432 -3.62 -11.28 -17.85
C GLN A 432 -2.14 -11.00 -18.08
N ALA A 433 -1.45 -11.95 -18.73
CA ALA A 433 -0.20 -11.63 -19.39
C ALA A 433 -0.53 -10.61 -20.48
N GLN A 434 -0.24 -9.33 -20.25
CA GLN A 434 -0.31 -8.33 -21.31
C GLN A 434 0.69 -8.77 -22.37
N SER A 435 0.19 -9.24 -23.51
CA SER A 435 1.00 -9.47 -24.71
C SER A 435 1.71 -8.16 -25.03
N ARG A 436 3.03 -8.14 -24.87
CA ARG A 436 3.84 -6.98 -25.23
C ARG A 436 4.14 -7.03 -26.72
N SER A 437 3.65 -6.04 -27.44
CA SER A 437 4.00 -5.77 -28.83
C SER A 437 5.40 -5.18 -28.90
N GLU A 438 6.20 -5.61 -29.87
CA GLU A 438 7.50 -4.99 -30.18
C GLU A 438 7.37 -4.01 -31.36
N ARG A 439 6.13 -3.64 -31.71
CA ARG A 439 5.86 -2.77 -32.86
C ARG A 439 6.44 -1.38 -32.66
N VAL A 440 7.07 -0.87 -33.71
CA VAL A 440 7.56 0.51 -33.79
C VAL A 440 6.65 1.30 -34.72
N TYR A 441 6.09 2.39 -34.21
CA TYR A 441 5.34 3.38 -34.98
C TYR A 441 6.25 4.57 -35.24
N THR A 442 6.68 4.72 -36.48
CA THR A 442 7.46 5.89 -36.93
C THR A 442 6.50 7.03 -37.22
N VAL A 443 6.73 8.20 -36.63
CA VAL A 443 5.90 9.40 -36.78
C VAL A 443 6.75 10.57 -37.25
N HIS A 444 6.33 11.22 -38.32
CA HIS A 444 6.95 12.42 -38.88
C HIS A 444 6.23 13.69 -38.39
N ALA A 445 6.94 14.81 -38.39
CA ALA A 445 6.41 16.12 -38.06
C ALA A 445 5.24 16.48 -38.99
N GLY A 446 4.15 16.97 -38.41
CA GLY A 446 2.90 17.26 -39.12
C GLY A 446 1.87 16.12 -39.08
N GLU A 447 2.26 14.91 -38.68
CA GLU A 447 1.32 13.82 -38.42
C GLU A 447 0.63 13.96 -37.05
N ASP A 448 -0.53 13.30 -36.87
CA ASP A 448 -1.28 13.31 -35.61
C ASP A 448 -0.65 12.34 -34.59
N LEU A 449 0.47 12.76 -33.99
CA LEU A 449 1.18 12.03 -32.94
C LEU A 449 0.26 11.56 -31.79
N PRO A 450 -0.66 12.39 -31.24
CA PRO A 450 -1.64 11.94 -30.26
C PRO A 450 -2.49 10.73 -30.71
N ALA A 451 -2.95 10.70 -31.97
CA ALA A 451 -3.73 9.57 -32.48
C ALA A 451 -2.90 8.27 -32.53
N VAL A 452 -1.62 8.36 -32.88
CA VAL A 452 -0.71 7.20 -32.90
C VAL A 452 -0.51 6.65 -31.48
N VAL A 453 -0.28 7.53 -30.50
CA VAL A 453 -0.13 7.13 -29.09
C VAL A 453 -1.40 6.47 -28.56
N GLU A 454 -2.58 6.99 -28.89
CA GLU A 454 -3.87 6.43 -28.47
C GLU A 454 -4.14 5.02 -29.05
N GLN A 455 -3.60 4.72 -30.23
CA GLN A 455 -3.78 3.43 -30.91
C GLN A 455 -2.67 2.41 -30.59
N ALA A 456 -1.59 2.84 -29.93
CA ALA A 456 -0.45 1.99 -29.67
C ALA A 456 -0.80 0.83 -28.70
N GLU A 457 -0.28 -0.35 -29.02
CA GLU A 457 -0.47 -1.56 -28.22
C GLU A 457 0.54 -1.58 -27.06
N ALA A 458 0.20 -2.28 -25.97
CA ALA A 458 1.10 -2.46 -24.83
C ALA A 458 2.47 -2.99 -25.28
N GLY A 459 3.57 -2.37 -24.84
CA GLY A 459 4.94 -2.70 -25.20
C GLY A 459 5.50 -1.94 -26.42
N SER A 460 4.65 -1.31 -27.23
CA SER A 460 5.08 -0.66 -28.47
C SER A 460 6.04 0.52 -28.24
N VAL A 461 6.71 0.93 -29.32
CA VAL A 461 7.52 2.14 -29.38
C VAL A 461 6.89 3.12 -30.37
N VAL A 462 6.71 4.38 -29.99
CA VAL A 462 6.41 5.48 -30.89
C VAL A 462 7.68 6.30 -31.08
N GLU A 463 8.21 6.32 -32.30
CA GLU A 463 9.47 6.98 -32.65
C GLU A 463 9.21 8.25 -33.46
N LEU A 464 9.66 9.40 -32.95
CA LEU A 464 9.65 10.68 -33.66
C LEU A 464 10.87 10.74 -34.58
N ALA A 465 10.63 10.54 -35.88
CA ALA A 465 11.64 10.27 -36.89
C ALA A 465 12.48 11.50 -37.30
N ASP A 466 11.92 12.70 -37.17
CA ASP A 466 12.52 13.92 -37.70
C ASP A 466 13.37 14.59 -36.61
N ALA A 467 14.70 14.40 -36.69
CA ALA A 467 15.65 15.04 -35.77
C ALA A 467 15.47 16.57 -35.79
N GLY A 468 15.31 17.17 -34.61
CA GLY A 468 15.01 18.60 -34.46
C GLY A 468 13.65 19.05 -35.01
N GLY A 469 12.80 18.13 -35.47
CA GLY A 469 11.49 18.44 -36.03
C GLY A 469 10.50 19.00 -35.00
N ASP A 470 9.56 19.85 -35.44
CA ASP A 470 8.50 20.45 -34.63
C ASP A 470 7.21 19.63 -34.71
N TYR A 471 6.89 18.92 -33.62
CA TYR A 471 5.71 18.08 -33.46
C TYR A 471 4.62 18.85 -32.71
N ALA A 472 3.86 19.65 -33.45
CA ALA A 472 2.76 20.45 -32.89
C ALA A 472 1.54 19.58 -32.57
N ILE A 473 1.21 19.46 -31.28
CA ILE A 473 0.05 18.67 -30.81
C ILE A 473 -1.10 19.57 -30.38
N GLN A 474 -2.33 19.22 -30.76
CA GLN A 474 -3.52 20.01 -30.40
C GLN A 474 -4.25 19.52 -29.13
N ARG A 475 -3.88 18.32 -28.65
CA ARG A 475 -4.43 17.62 -27.50
C ARG A 475 -3.36 16.74 -26.86
N ALA A 476 -3.57 16.31 -25.62
CA ALA A 476 -2.63 15.41 -24.94
C ALA A 476 -2.43 14.08 -25.69
N MET A 477 -1.21 13.57 -25.66
CA MET A 477 -0.92 12.16 -25.89
C MET A 477 -1.37 11.35 -24.67
N VAL A 478 -2.46 10.57 -24.79
CA VAL A 478 -3.03 9.81 -23.66
C VAL A 478 -2.49 8.39 -23.66
N VAL A 479 -1.64 8.07 -22.69
CA VAL A 479 -0.97 6.77 -22.54
C VAL A 479 -1.80 5.86 -21.63
N ARG A 480 -2.35 4.77 -22.17
CA ARG A 480 -3.24 3.82 -21.45
C ARG A 480 -2.64 2.43 -21.25
N VAL A 481 -1.49 2.19 -21.84
CA VAL A 481 -0.77 0.91 -21.83
C VAL A 481 0.71 1.18 -21.58
N PRO A 482 1.51 0.18 -21.20
CA PRO A 482 2.97 0.31 -21.20
C PRO A 482 3.46 0.74 -22.57
N LEU A 483 4.14 1.88 -22.67
CA LEU A 483 4.54 2.47 -23.95
C LEU A 483 5.90 3.15 -23.85
N THR A 484 6.70 3.04 -24.90
CA THR A 484 7.88 3.89 -25.09
C THR A 484 7.59 4.96 -26.14
N ILE A 485 7.89 6.23 -25.84
CA ILE A 485 7.88 7.32 -26.82
C ILE A 485 9.31 7.84 -26.91
N ARG A 486 9.93 7.85 -28.09
CA ARG A 486 11.33 8.26 -28.23
C ARG A 486 11.59 9.15 -29.44
N GLY A 487 12.60 10.01 -29.33
CA GLY A 487 13.19 10.68 -30.49
C GLY A 487 14.11 9.75 -31.28
N VAL A 488 14.34 10.07 -32.55
CA VAL A 488 15.37 9.42 -33.36
C VAL A 488 16.76 9.56 -32.70
N LYS A 489 17.55 8.49 -32.74
CA LYS A 489 18.89 8.46 -32.12
C LYS A 489 19.91 9.25 -32.94
N GLY A 490 20.86 9.88 -32.25
CA GLY A 490 22.05 10.49 -32.86
C GLY A 490 21.84 11.83 -33.56
N GLY A 491 20.70 12.49 -33.33
CA GLY A 491 20.38 13.83 -33.84
C GLY A 491 19.87 14.78 -32.76
N GLU A 492 19.51 16.00 -33.16
CA GLU A 492 18.83 16.94 -32.27
C GLU A 492 17.47 16.38 -31.80
N ARG A 493 17.12 16.63 -30.54
CA ARG A 493 15.86 16.12 -29.97
C ARG A 493 14.66 16.67 -30.73
N PRO A 494 13.74 15.84 -31.22
CA PRO A 494 12.45 16.30 -31.72
C PRO A 494 11.71 17.12 -30.66
N VAL A 495 11.04 18.19 -31.07
CA VAL A 495 10.36 19.13 -30.18
C VAL A 495 8.85 18.87 -30.22
N VAL A 496 8.30 18.37 -29.13
CA VAL A 496 6.86 18.35 -28.89
C VAL A 496 6.42 19.71 -28.36
N ARG A 497 5.51 20.35 -29.09
CA ARG A 497 4.99 21.67 -28.75
C ARG A 497 3.47 21.66 -28.70
N PHE A 498 2.91 22.28 -27.68
CA PHE A 498 1.46 22.34 -27.54
C PHE A 498 0.88 23.48 -28.38
N ASN A 499 -0.13 23.15 -29.18
CA ASN A 499 -0.78 24.03 -30.16
C ASN A 499 -2.33 23.91 -30.07
N GLY A 500 -2.82 23.50 -28.89
CA GLY A 500 -4.25 23.39 -28.60
C GLY A 500 -4.89 24.74 -28.25
N THR A 501 -6.20 24.87 -28.48
CA THR A 501 -6.98 26.06 -28.10
C THR A 501 -7.54 25.98 -26.68
N ARG A 502 -7.42 24.82 -26.02
CA ARG A 502 -7.79 24.59 -24.61
C ARG A 502 -6.57 24.04 -23.87
N GLY A 503 -6.33 24.51 -22.66
CA GLY A 503 -5.17 24.07 -21.87
C GLY A 503 -5.29 22.61 -21.45
N ASP A 504 -4.26 21.83 -21.74
CA ASP A 504 -4.13 20.40 -21.46
C ASP A 504 -2.67 20.05 -21.11
N ASN A 505 -2.36 18.80 -20.79
CA ASN A 505 -0.98 18.31 -20.72
C ASN A 505 -0.48 17.95 -22.13
N MET A 506 0.83 17.89 -22.35
CA MET A 506 1.38 17.32 -23.59
C MET A 506 1.29 15.79 -23.56
N VAL A 507 1.65 15.16 -22.45
CA VAL A 507 1.46 13.73 -22.18
C VAL A 507 0.61 13.55 -20.93
N THR A 508 -0.42 12.70 -21.04
CA THR A 508 -1.26 12.27 -19.91
C THR A 508 -1.16 10.75 -19.73
N ILE A 509 -0.54 10.30 -18.64
CA ILE A 509 -0.57 8.89 -18.23
C ILE A 509 -1.93 8.61 -17.60
N ALA A 510 -2.72 7.73 -18.24
CA ALA A 510 -4.04 7.32 -17.77
C ALA A 510 -3.99 5.95 -17.07
N ASP A 511 -5.14 5.51 -16.52
CA ASP A 511 -5.22 4.22 -15.83
C ASP A 511 -4.77 3.06 -16.72
N GLY A 512 -3.84 2.24 -16.23
CA GLY A 512 -3.17 1.16 -16.99
C GLY A 512 -1.92 1.59 -17.77
N GLY A 513 -1.61 2.89 -17.84
CA GLY A 513 -0.43 3.42 -18.51
C GLY A 513 0.87 3.23 -17.73
N GLU A 514 1.94 2.87 -18.43
CA GLU A 514 3.32 3.02 -17.99
C GLU A 514 4.08 3.73 -19.10
N LEU A 515 4.98 4.65 -18.76
CA LEU A 515 5.65 5.47 -19.76
C LEU A 515 7.16 5.42 -19.61
N HIS A 516 7.83 5.03 -20.68
CA HIS A 516 9.23 5.36 -20.91
C HIS A 516 9.30 6.45 -22.00
N ILE A 517 9.94 7.58 -21.70
CA ILE A 517 10.16 8.63 -22.67
C ILE A 517 11.64 8.98 -22.77
N GLU A 518 12.15 9.05 -24.00
CA GLU A 518 13.58 9.19 -24.26
C GLU A 518 13.88 10.16 -25.40
N GLY A 519 14.83 11.08 -25.22
CA GLY A 519 15.40 11.83 -26.35
C GLY A 519 14.46 12.86 -26.98
N ILE A 520 13.48 13.39 -26.22
CA ILE A 520 12.47 14.34 -26.70
C ILE A 520 12.58 15.67 -25.95
N ALA A 521 12.35 16.78 -26.67
CA ALA A 521 12.19 18.11 -26.12
C ALA A 521 10.71 18.49 -25.99
N PHE A 522 10.34 19.17 -24.91
CA PHE A 522 9.00 19.68 -24.64
C PHE A 522 9.04 21.20 -24.50
N SER A 523 8.35 21.91 -25.39
CA SER A 523 8.27 23.38 -25.39
C SER A 523 6.91 23.86 -24.91
N GLY A 524 6.87 24.44 -23.71
CA GLY A 524 5.69 25.08 -23.12
C GLY A 524 5.38 26.48 -23.67
N ARG A 525 6.13 26.93 -24.69
CA ARG A 525 6.04 28.28 -25.26
C ARG A 525 4.62 28.59 -25.74
N LEU A 526 4.11 29.75 -25.32
CA LEU A 526 2.82 30.28 -25.77
C LEU A 526 2.91 30.69 -27.24
N GLU A 527 1.92 30.28 -28.02
CA GLU A 527 1.70 30.76 -29.39
C GLU A 527 0.46 31.66 -29.48
N GLU A 528 0.48 32.56 -30.46
CA GLU A 528 -0.62 33.47 -30.70
C GLU A 528 -1.93 32.70 -30.95
N GLY A 529 -2.96 33.03 -30.17
CA GLY A 529 -4.28 32.39 -30.27
C GLY A 529 -4.35 30.97 -29.68
N LYS A 530 -3.30 30.48 -28.99
CA LYS A 530 -3.24 29.13 -28.40
C LYS A 530 -3.23 29.17 -26.88
N ALA A 531 -3.50 28.01 -26.27
CA ALA A 531 -3.42 27.83 -24.83
C ALA A 531 -2.04 27.30 -24.40
N LEU A 532 -1.64 27.59 -23.17
CA LEU A 532 -0.45 26.98 -22.55
C LEU A 532 -0.71 25.51 -22.18
N ALA A 533 0.32 24.68 -22.31
CA ALA A 533 0.31 23.31 -21.78
C ALA A 533 0.48 23.31 -20.26
N LYS A 534 -0.51 22.79 -19.52
CA LYS A 534 -0.48 22.66 -18.05
C LYS A 534 0.68 21.82 -17.55
N ALA A 535 1.07 20.79 -18.28
CA ALA A 535 2.27 20.05 -17.99
C ALA A 535 2.91 19.45 -19.24
N GLY A 536 4.22 19.21 -19.19
CA GLY A 536 4.88 18.33 -20.15
C GLY A 536 4.38 16.90 -19.98
N ILE A 537 4.54 16.36 -18.77
CA ILE A 537 4.06 15.04 -18.39
C ILE A 537 3.26 15.13 -17.09
N SER A 538 2.03 14.61 -17.09
CA SER A 538 1.20 14.49 -15.90
C SER A 538 0.35 13.23 -15.98
N THR A 539 -0.32 12.91 -14.89
CA THR A 539 -1.30 11.82 -14.86
C THR A 539 -2.72 12.32 -15.07
N ALA A 540 -3.60 11.44 -15.53
CA ALA A 540 -5.04 11.64 -15.52
C ALA A 540 -5.55 11.84 -14.08
N ARG A 541 -6.74 12.42 -13.96
CA ARG A 541 -7.39 12.62 -12.66
C ARG A 541 -7.95 11.31 -12.11
N ASP A 542 -8.56 10.50 -12.96
CA ASP A 542 -9.23 9.26 -12.55
C ASP A 542 -8.31 8.08 -12.88
N MET A 543 -7.65 7.59 -11.83
CA MET A 543 -6.77 6.44 -11.87
C MET A 543 -6.97 5.61 -10.61
N ILE A 544 -6.94 4.31 -10.78
CA ILE A 544 -7.04 3.31 -9.71
C ILE A 544 -5.76 2.48 -9.63
N ARG A 545 -5.12 2.21 -10.76
CA ARG A 545 -3.86 1.46 -10.84
C ARG A 545 -2.66 2.37 -10.58
N PRO A 546 -1.64 1.89 -9.87
CA PRO A 546 -0.33 2.52 -9.86
C PRO A 546 0.26 2.61 -11.27
N TYR A 547 1.16 3.56 -11.50
CA TYR A 547 1.90 3.70 -12.76
C TYR A 547 3.41 3.75 -12.54
N ASN A 548 4.17 3.61 -13.62
CA ASN A 548 5.62 3.83 -13.64
C ASN A 548 5.97 4.87 -14.71
N LEU A 549 6.94 5.72 -14.40
CA LEU A 549 7.46 6.75 -15.30
C LEU A 549 8.99 6.69 -15.35
N ARG A 550 9.54 6.59 -16.56
CA ARG A 550 10.96 6.81 -16.85
C ARG A 550 11.10 7.93 -17.89
N VAL A 551 11.87 8.94 -17.56
CA VAL A 551 12.24 10.08 -18.42
C VAL A 551 13.76 10.06 -18.57
N ASP A 552 14.26 9.98 -19.79
CA ASP A 552 15.69 9.87 -20.05
C ASP A 552 16.10 10.78 -21.21
N ASN A 553 17.21 11.49 -21.08
CA ASN A 553 17.73 12.33 -22.16
C ASN A 553 16.69 13.33 -22.74
N CYS A 554 15.82 13.91 -21.90
CA CYS A 554 14.76 14.82 -22.33
C CYS A 554 15.08 16.28 -22.03
N ALA A 555 14.38 17.19 -22.71
CA ALA A 555 14.43 18.63 -22.40
C ALA A 555 13.03 19.18 -22.13
N PHE A 556 12.89 20.08 -21.15
CA PHE A 556 11.65 20.77 -20.83
C PHE A 556 11.93 22.26 -20.69
N TYR A 557 11.22 23.10 -21.45
CA TYR A 557 11.45 24.55 -21.42
C TYR A 557 10.20 25.39 -21.70
N ASP A 558 10.25 26.65 -21.26
CA ASP A 558 9.24 27.69 -21.48
C ASP A 558 7.85 27.43 -20.83
N PHE A 559 7.76 26.66 -19.75
CA PHE A 559 6.48 26.48 -19.04
C PHE A 559 6.11 27.71 -18.19
N GLY A 560 4.82 28.07 -18.22
CA GLY A 560 4.25 29.26 -17.58
C GLY A 560 4.29 29.28 -16.05
N GLU A 561 3.90 30.39 -15.44
CA GLU A 561 3.87 30.56 -13.97
C GLU A 561 2.63 29.92 -13.33
N SER A 562 2.71 29.52 -12.06
CA SER A 562 1.54 29.18 -11.23
C SER A 562 0.59 28.13 -11.85
N GLY A 563 0.86 26.85 -11.58
CA GLY A 563 -0.01 25.75 -12.03
C GLY A 563 0.42 25.11 -13.35
N PHE A 564 1.59 25.48 -13.87
CA PHE A 564 2.26 24.77 -14.96
C PHE A 564 3.50 24.02 -14.44
N PHE A 565 3.77 22.86 -15.05
CA PHE A 565 4.75 21.90 -14.56
C PHE A 565 5.53 21.26 -15.71
N ALA A 566 6.81 20.94 -15.56
CA ALA A 566 7.46 20.07 -16.54
C ALA A 566 6.97 18.62 -16.38
N VAL A 567 7.10 18.06 -15.17
CA VAL A 567 6.66 16.71 -14.80
C VAL A 567 5.94 16.74 -13.45
N LYS A 568 4.76 16.13 -13.36
CA LYS A 568 4.02 16.07 -12.09
C LYS A 568 3.17 14.84 -11.84
N GLY A 569 2.93 14.55 -10.56
CA GLY A 569 1.83 13.70 -10.10
C GLY A 569 0.54 14.50 -9.87
N THR A 570 -0.61 13.88 -10.12
CA THR A 570 -1.94 14.45 -9.79
C THR A 570 -2.45 13.87 -8.47
N GLN A 571 -3.29 14.62 -7.76
CA GLN A 571 -3.90 14.16 -6.51
C GLN A 571 -4.66 12.83 -6.69
N ALA A 572 -4.47 11.93 -5.74
CA ALA A 572 -4.95 10.54 -5.67
C ALA A 572 -4.40 9.59 -6.75
N THR A 573 -3.29 9.95 -7.40
CA THR A 573 -2.51 9.01 -8.21
C THR A 573 -1.24 8.59 -7.48
N PHE A 574 -0.71 7.42 -7.83
CA PHE A 574 0.44 6.82 -7.17
C PHE A 574 1.36 6.17 -8.17
N ALA A 575 2.62 6.57 -8.17
CA ALA A 575 3.67 5.91 -8.93
C ALA A 575 4.35 4.86 -8.06
N GLY A 576 4.52 3.65 -8.59
CA GLY A 576 5.46 2.70 -8.00
C GLY A 576 6.87 3.24 -8.11
N ARG A 577 7.25 3.71 -9.30
CA ARG A 577 8.55 4.30 -9.57
C ARG A 577 8.50 5.49 -10.52
N VAL A 578 9.31 6.50 -10.22
CA VAL A 578 9.58 7.67 -11.08
C VAL A 578 11.09 7.82 -11.24
N GLU A 579 11.58 7.70 -12.47
CA GLU A 579 12.98 7.92 -12.81
C GLU A 579 13.10 9.07 -13.80
N ILE A 580 13.92 10.07 -13.48
CA ILE A 580 14.23 11.19 -14.35
C ILE A 580 15.74 11.32 -14.42
N ARG A 581 16.30 10.98 -15.59
CA ARG A 581 17.73 10.89 -15.82
C ARG A 581 18.17 11.75 -17.00
N ASN A 582 19.40 12.25 -16.96
CA ASN A 582 20.08 12.84 -18.12
C ASN A 582 19.29 13.98 -18.79
N SER A 583 18.47 14.69 -18.03
CA SER A 583 17.46 15.61 -18.59
C SER A 583 17.72 17.05 -18.21
N ILE A 584 17.29 17.98 -19.06
CA ILE A 584 17.42 19.42 -18.83
C ILE A 584 16.07 20.09 -18.67
N PHE A 585 15.95 20.90 -17.61
CA PHE A 585 14.81 21.76 -17.32
C PHE A 585 15.31 23.19 -17.35
N ARG A 586 14.78 24.03 -18.26
CA ARG A 586 15.25 25.41 -18.37
C ARG A 586 14.14 26.41 -18.62
N ASP A 587 14.36 27.65 -18.24
CA ASP A 587 13.47 28.77 -18.58
C ASP A 587 12.03 28.54 -18.10
N LEU A 588 11.86 28.02 -16.89
CA LEU A 588 10.54 27.69 -16.33
C LEU A 588 10.10 28.77 -15.35
N SER A 589 8.96 29.39 -15.63
CA SER A 589 8.26 30.22 -14.63
C SER A 589 7.52 29.35 -13.60
N GLY A 590 7.13 28.14 -13.99
CA GLY A 590 6.48 27.13 -13.17
C GLY A 590 7.45 26.19 -12.47
N ASP A 591 6.91 25.09 -11.93
CA ASP A 591 7.71 24.07 -11.24
C ASP A 591 8.26 23.05 -12.27
N ALA A 592 9.43 22.48 -12.02
CA ALA A 592 9.98 21.44 -12.89
C ALA A 592 9.41 20.06 -12.51
N ILE A 593 9.90 19.44 -11.44
CA ILE A 593 9.46 18.11 -10.97
C ILE A 593 8.60 18.28 -9.71
N ASN A 594 7.30 17.98 -9.81
CA ASN A 594 6.36 18.19 -8.71
C ASN A 594 5.52 16.94 -8.39
N TYR A 595 5.87 16.27 -7.29
CA TYR A 595 5.15 15.16 -6.67
C TYR A 595 4.62 15.58 -5.30
N ALA A 596 3.91 16.70 -5.28
CA ALA A 596 3.42 17.36 -4.06
C ALA A 596 1.93 17.70 -4.14
N ALA A 597 1.12 16.83 -4.74
CA ALA A 597 -0.32 17.05 -4.89
C ALA A 597 -1.14 16.69 -3.63
N GLU A 598 -0.61 15.80 -2.79
CA GLU A 598 -1.25 15.34 -1.54
C GLU A 598 -1.06 16.30 -0.36
N ARG A 599 -1.74 17.46 -0.38
CA ARG A 599 -1.50 18.57 0.56
C ARG A 599 -2.45 18.61 1.77
N ASP A 600 -3.10 17.50 2.10
CA ASP A 600 -4.10 17.43 3.17
C ASP A 600 -3.55 16.91 4.52
N ASP A 601 -2.23 16.74 4.61
CA ASP A 601 -1.49 16.34 5.80
C ASP A 601 -1.95 15.01 6.42
N LYS A 602 -2.39 14.09 5.58
CA LYS A 602 -2.84 12.75 5.97
C LYS A 602 -1.80 11.64 5.78
N GLY A 603 -0.54 11.98 5.53
CA GLY A 603 0.51 11.00 5.24
C GLY A 603 0.51 10.46 3.81
N ARG A 604 -0.36 10.99 2.94
CA ARG A 604 -0.45 10.61 1.53
C ARG A 604 0.73 11.15 0.74
N TYR A 605 1.19 10.39 -0.25
CA TYR A 605 2.22 10.82 -1.21
C TYR A 605 2.01 10.20 -2.59
N ASN A 606 2.65 10.76 -3.62
CA ASN A 606 2.38 10.44 -5.03
C ASN A 606 3.35 9.44 -5.68
N ALA A 607 4.51 9.14 -5.09
CA ALA A 607 5.49 8.20 -5.66
C ALA A 607 6.28 7.49 -4.56
N ASP A 608 6.42 6.17 -4.66
CA ASP A 608 7.16 5.35 -3.69
C ASP A 608 8.67 5.44 -3.91
N ASP A 609 9.15 5.02 -5.08
CA ASP A 609 10.57 5.13 -5.43
C ASP A 609 10.79 6.28 -6.44
N MET A 610 11.62 7.26 -6.07
CA MET A 610 11.99 8.38 -6.93
C MET A 610 13.50 8.47 -7.12
N VAL A 611 13.94 8.50 -8.38
CA VAL A 611 15.33 8.75 -8.76
C VAL A 611 15.39 9.95 -9.70
N ILE A 612 16.14 10.98 -9.29
CA ILE A 612 16.44 12.15 -10.10
C ILE A 612 17.95 12.24 -10.21
N GLU A 613 18.50 11.93 -11.38
CA GLU A 613 19.94 11.74 -11.53
C GLU A 613 20.47 12.40 -12.80
N ASN A 614 21.64 13.05 -12.69
CA ASN A 614 22.32 13.65 -13.84
C ASN A 614 21.44 14.66 -14.60
N CYS A 615 20.65 15.46 -13.88
CA CYS A 615 19.73 16.45 -14.45
C CYS A 615 20.24 17.88 -14.25
N SER A 616 20.00 18.74 -15.24
CA SER A 616 20.32 20.18 -15.19
C SER A 616 19.06 21.02 -15.07
N PHE A 617 19.06 21.96 -14.13
CA PHE A 617 18.01 22.94 -13.92
C PHE A 617 18.60 24.35 -14.08
N TYR A 618 18.03 25.13 -15.00
CA TYR A 618 18.56 26.46 -15.33
C TYR A 618 17.45 27.50 -15.43
N ARG A 619 17.61 28.67 -14.79
CA ARG A 619 16.63 29.78 -14.84
C ARG A 619 15.20 29.34 -14.52
N ILE A 620 15.01 28.83 -13.31
CA ILE A 620 13.72 28.36 -12.81
C ILE A 620 13.17 29.35 -11.77
N LEU A 621 12.00 29.95 -12.00
CA LEU A 621 11.35 30.83 -11.02
C LEU A 621 10.51 30.05 -9.98
N GLY A 622 9.91 28.94 -10.42
CA GLY A 622 9.19 28.00 -9.57
C GLY A 622 10.13 27.11 -8.75
N LEU A 623 9.64 25.92 -8.39
CA LEU A 623 10.41 24.90 -7.66
C LEU A 623 11.01 23.89 -8.66
N PRO A 624 12.35 23.76 -8.73
CA PRO A 624 12.98 22.66 -9.46
C PRO A 624 12.53 21.28 -8.98
N ILE A 625 12.54 21.00 -7.68
CA ILE A 625 12.10 19.72 -7.13
C ILE A 625 11.17 19.96 -5.93
N ASN A 626 9.97 19.40 -5.98
CA ASN A 626 8.98 19.49 -4.92
C ASN A 626 8.36 18.11 -4.66
N ILE A 627 8.67 17.52 -3.50
CA ILE A 627 8.18 16.21 -3.07
C ILE A 627 7.53 16.36 -1.70
N TYR A 628 6.34 15.76 -1.54
CA TYR A 628 5.53 15.97 -0.34
C TYR A 628 4.86 14.69 0.16
N ARG A 629 5.08 14.43 1.45
CA ARG A 629 4.31 13.56 2.34
C ARG A 629 4.07 14.33 3.64
N GLY A 630 2.97 15.06 3.72
CA GLY A 630 2.66 15.90 4.89
C GLY A 630 1.96 15.15 6.02
N GLY A 631 1.95 15.74 7.21
CA GLY A 631 1.32 15.20 8.40
C GLY A 631 2.26 14.36 9.27
N SER A 632 1.69 13.70 10.27
CA SER A 632 2.43 12.89 11.26
C SER A 632 2.15 11.39 11.14
N ASP A 633 1.72 10.95 9.96
CA ASP A 633 1.46 9.54 9.70
C ASP A 633 2.76 8.73 9.69
N GLU A 634 2.72 7.55 10.30
CA GLU A 634 3.84 6.61 10.36
C GLU A 634 3.43 5.23 9.81
N SER A 635 2.32 5.17 9.06
CA SER A 635 1.79 3.92 8.50
C SER A 635 2.36 3.54 7.14
N THR A 636 3.30 4.31 6.60
CA THR A 636 3.94 4.07 5.30
C THR A 636 5.44 3.87 5.45
N ALA A 637 6.11 3.37 4.42
CA ALA A 637 7.56 3.19 4.40
C ALA A 637 8.30 4.15 3.45
N GLY A 638 7.62 4.61 2.38
CA GLY A 638 8.12 5.63 1.46
C GLY A 638 7.59 7.05 1.74
N PRO A 639 7.98 8.04 0.93
CA PRO A 639 8.83 7.93 -0.25
C PRO A 639 10.30 7.56 0.03
N TYR A 640 10.89 6.83 -0.92
CA TYR A 640 12.33 6.60 -1.10
C TYR A 640 12.83 7.50 -2.22
N VAL A 641 13.63 8.50 -1.87
CA VAL A 641 14.05 9.55 -2.80
C VAL A 641 15.56 9.57 -2.91
N THR A 642 16.06 9.49 -4.14
CA THR A 642 17.46 9.64 -4.50
C THR A 642 17.61 10.78 -5.48
N ILE A 643 18.41 11.79 -5.13
CA ILE A 643 18.74 12.93 -6.00
C ILE A 643 20.26 13.00 -6.12
N ARG A 644 20.80 12.73 -7.32
CA ARG A 644 22.25 12.60 -7.50
C ARG A 644 22.78 13.36 -8.69
N ARG A 645 23.99 13.91 -8.57
CA ARG A 645 24.75 14.47 -9.70
C ARG A 645 23.96 15.51 -10.52
N CYS A 646 23.10 16.28 -9.85
CA CYS A 646 22.26 17.29 -10.52
C CYS A 646 22.91 18.68 -10.45
N ASN A 647 22.63 19.52 -11.45
CA ASN A 647 23.08 20.92 -11.50
C ASN A 647 21.89 21.87 -11.37
N PHE A 648 22.01 22.90 -10.52
CA PHE A 648 21.04 23.97 -10.37
C PHE A 648 21.74 25.32 -10.58
N GLU A 649 21.38 26.04 -11.63
CA GLU A 649 21.93 27.35 -11.99
C GLU A 649 20.79 28.38 -12.10
N ASP A 650 20.92 29.51 -11.41
CA ASP A 650 19.90 30.58 -11.38
C ASP A 650 18.46 30.12 -11.03
N CYS A 651 18.34 29.22 -10.05
CA CYS A 651 17.07 28.62 -9.66
C CYS A 651 16.50 29.21 -8.36
N CYS A 652 15.22 29.58 -8.37
CA CYS A 652 14.38 29.90 -7.21
C CYS A 652 14.96 30.91 -6.21
N ASN A 653 15.47 32.05 -6.69
CA ASN A 653 16.17 33.05 -5.85
C ASN A 653 15.28 33.96 -4.98
N LYS A 654 13.97 33.69 -4.90
CA LYS A 654 13.02 34.48 -4.09
C LYS A 654 13.19 34.24 -2.58
N GLU A 655 12.88 35.23 -1.74
CA GLU A 655 13.10 35.17 -0.27
C GLU A 655 12.39 34.03 0.46
N ARG A 656 11.25 33.57 -0.08
CA ARG A 656 10.48 32.43 0.44
C ARG A 656 10.58 31.19 -0.45
N GLY A 657 11.57 31.17 -1.34
CA GLY A 657 11.82 30.12 -2.32
C GLY A 657 12.67 28.99 -1.78
N SER A 658 12.65 27.87 -2.49
CA SER A 658 13.53 26.74 -2.27
C SER A 658 13.84 26.04 -3.59
N VAL A 659 15.09 25.68 -3.86
CA VAL A 659 15.44 24.89 -5.05
C VAL A 659 14.85 23.48 -4.92
N MET A 660 15.06 22.85 -3.77
CA MET A 660 14.42 21.59 -3.38
C MET A 660 13.51 21.83 -2.17
N ARG A 661 12.24 21.46 -2.30
CA ARG A 661 11.29 21.37 -1.18
C ARG A 661 10.91 19.92 -0.97
N LEU A 662 11.38 19.33 0.13
CA LEU A 662 11.26 17.90 0.40
C LEU A 662 10.65 17.73 1.79
N VAL A 663 9.35 17.43 1.85
CA VAL A 663 8.59 17.29 3.09
C VAL A 663 8.22 15.81 3.28
N GLY A 664 8.74 15.18 4.33
CA GLY A 664 8.41 13.81 4.70
C GLY A 664 8.86 12.62 3.82
N PRO A 665 9.86 12.70 2.89
CA PRO A 665 10.52 11.47 2.44
C PRO A 665 11.09 10.69 3.62
N GLN A 666 10.79 9.39 3.70
CA GLN A 666 11.27 8.57 4.81
C GLN A 666 12.70 8.09 4.62
N VAL A 667 13.11 7.94 3.36
CA VAL A 667 14.50 7.73 2.98
C VAL A 667 14.85 8.76 1.91
N LEU A 668 15.84 9.59 2.19
CA LEU A 668 16.30 10.65 1.31
C LEU A 668 17.82 10.64 1.21
N ASP A 669 18.32 10.51 0.00
CA ASP A 669 19.74 10.64 -0.30
C ASP A 669 19.95 11.72 -1.36
N ILE A 670 20.70 12.77 -0.99
CA ILE A 670 21.13 13.86 -1.87
C ILE A 670 22.65 13.85 -1.94
N GLU A 671 23.19 13.55 -3.12
CA GLU A 671 24.62 13.35 -3.30
C GLU A 671 25.16 13.99 -4.58
N GLY A 672 26.30 14.66 -4.51
CA GLY A 672 26.98 15.12 -5.72
C GLY A 672 26.24 16.25 -6.45
N CYS A 673 25.35 16.99 -5.80
CA CYS A 673 24.59 18.07 -6.44
C CYS A 673 25.36 19.41 -6.42
N ASN A 674 25.31 20.15 -7.53
CA ASN A 674 25.84 21.51 -7.62
C ASN A 674 24.69 22.53 -7.53
N PHE A 675 24.74 23.43 -6.57
CA PHE A 675 23.87 24.60 -6.45
C PHE A 675 24.71 25.85 -6.71
N SER A 676 24.45 26.53 -7.82
CA SER A 676 25.14 27.73 -8.24
C SER A 676 24.15 28.85 -8.51
N ASN A 677 24.38 30.01 -7.90
CA ASN A 677 23.50 31.17 -8.03
C ASN A 677 22.01 30.87 -7.72
N SER A 678 21.75 29.89 -6.87
CA SER A 678 20.43 29.27 -6.71
C SER A 678 19.96 29.28 -5.25
N GLY A 679 18.67 29.53 -5.04
CA GLY A 679 18.08 29.62 -3.71
C GLY A 679 18.56 30.82 -2.89
N ARG A 680 19.24 31.81 -3.50
CA ARG A 680 19.99 32.89 -2.82
C ARG A 680 19.16 33.69 -1.82
N GLY A 681 17.96 34.08 -2.21
CA GLY A 681 17.05 34.79 -1.30
C GLY A 681 16.44 33.87 -0.22
N GLY A 682 16.32 32.58 -0.50
CA GLY A 682 15.59 31.61 0.32
C GLY A 682 16.47 30.46 0.80
N ARG A 683 16.19 29.25 0.29
CA ARG A 683 16.91 28.02 0.63
C ARG A 683 17.33 27.25 -0.62
N SER A 684 18.47 26.57 -0.57
CA SER A 684 18.79 25.59 -1.60
C SER A 684 18.00 24.30 -1.34
N ILE A 685 18.03 23.82 -0.09
CA ILE A 685 17.28 22.63 0.31
C ILE A 685 16.42 23.00 1.51
N ARG A 686 15.12 22.73 1.42
CA ARG A 686 14.18 22.85 2.53
C ARG A 686 13.60 21.48 2.85
N LEU A 687 13.93 21.02 4.04
CA LEU A 687 13.43 19.78 4.62
C LEU A 687 12.38 20.06 5.69
N ASP A 688 11.51 19.08 5.90
CA ASP A 688 10.64 18.95 7.06
C ASP A 688 10.67 17.48 7.48
N GLU A 689 11.79 17.10 8.11
CA GLU A 689 12.14 15.72 8.42
C GLU A 689 12.07 15.41 9.92
N ALA A 690 11.69 14.18 10.25
CA ALA A 690 11.69 13.64 11.60
C ALA A 690 13.02 12.93 11.93
N THR A 691 13.34 12.81 13.22
CA THR A 691 14.62 12.23 13.68
C THR A 691 14.84 10.76 13.32
N TRP A 692 13.77 10.05 13.00
CA TRP A 692 13.80 8.63 12.64
C TRP A 692 13.89 8.40 11.12
N GLU A 693 13.64 9.45 10.32
CA GLU A 693 13.76 9.36 8.85
C GLU A 693 15.24 9.28 8.46
N LYS A 694 15.53 8.48 7.43
CA LYS A 694 16.89 8.25 6.95
C LYS A 694 17.23 9.32 5.92
N VAL A 695 17.68 10.48 6.39
CA VAL A 695 18.05 11.61 5.54
C VAL A 695 19.57 11.80 5.50
N SER A 696 20.12 11.87 4.29
CA SER A 696 21.53 12.10 4.00
C SER A 696 21.71 13.16 2.92
N ILE A 697 22.54 14.16 3.21
CA ILE A 697 23.06 15.14 2.25
C ILE A 697 24.58 15.07 2.32
N SER A 698 25.24 14.81 1.19
CA SER A 698 26.70 14.66 1.13
C SER A 698 27.26 15.08 -0.23
N ALA A 699 28.55 15.43 -0.26
CA ALA A 699 29.27 15.78 -1.49
C ALA A 699 28.55 16.80 -2.37
N CYS A 700 27.92 17.82 -1.78
CA CYS A 700 27.19 18.85 -2.52
C CYS A 700 27.96 20.18 -2.51
N ASN A 701 27.85 20.94 -3.60
CA ASN A 701 28.45 22.26 -3.74
C ASN A 701 27.41 23.37 -3.65
N PHE A 702 27.71 24.46 -2.94
CA PHE A 702 26.83 25.61 -2.72
C PHE A 702 27.57 26.91 -3.04
N TRP A 703 27.71 27.24 -4.32
CA TRP A 703 28.36 28.48 -4.77
C TRP A 703 27.35 29.60 -4.94
N ASN A 704 27.48 30.70 -4.17
CA ASN A 704 26.51 31.80 -4.16
C ASN A 704 25.07 31.26 -4.07
N ALA A 705 24.82 30.36 -3.12
CA ALA A 705 23.58 29.61 -3.01
C ALA A 705 22.90 29.81 -1.66
N GLY A 706 21.61 29.47 -1.58
CA GLY A 706 20.85 29.50 -0.33
C GLY A 706 21.29 28.42 0.66
N ALA A 707 21.04 28.65 1.95
CA ALA A 707 21.32 27.67 2.98
C ALA A 707 20.42 26.41 2.91
N ILE A 708 20.80 25.36 3.63
CA ILE A 708 19.96 24.21 3.93
C ILE A 708 19.10 24.53 5.17
N LEU A 709 17.79 24.29 5.07
CA LEU A 709 16.88 24.30 6.21
C LEU A 709 16.52 22.85 6.58
N SER A 710 16.90 22.43 7.78
CA SER A 710 16.66 21.09 8.34
C SER A 710 16.03 21.23 9.72
N MET A 711 14.97 20.45 9.99
CA MET A 711 14.27 20.50 11.27
C MET A 711 15.04 19.79 12.38
N THR A 712 15.83 18.78 12.03
CA THR A 712 16.62 18.00 12.99
C THR A 712 18.05 18.51 13.16
N GLY A 713 18.55 19.29 12.21
CA GLY A 713 19.96 19.69 12.11
C GLY A 713 20.91 18.52 11.79
N LYS A 714 20.39 17.34 11.45
CA LYS A 714 21.17 16.10 11.29
C LYS A 714 21.23 15.57 9.85
N ALA A 715 20.64 16.26 8.89
CA ALA A 715 20.54 15.82 7.50
C ALA A 715 21.89 15.77 6.77
N VAL A 716 22.83 16.68 7.09
CA VAL A 716 24.16 16.71 6.45
C VAL A 716 25.05 15.62 7.07
N LYS A 717 25.51 14.68 6.24
CA LYS A 717 26.31 13.51 6.66
C LYS A 717 27.72 13.46 6.06
N GLY A 718 28.00 14.26 5.03
CA GLY A 718 29.30 14.33 4.37
C GLY A 718 29.77 15.76 4.14
N GLU A 719 30.88 15.91 3.42
CA GLU A 719 31.46 17.22 3.09
C GLU A 719 30.54 18.03 2.16
N LEU A 720 30.50 19.33 2.42
CA LEU A 720 29.88 20.33 1.56
C LEU A 720 30.97 21.27 1.04
N TYR A 721 30.81 21.75 -0.19
CA TYR A 721 31.80 22.58 -0.87
C TYR A 721 31.22 23.95 -1.25
N GLU A 722 32.10 24.92 -1.46
CA GLU A 722 31.79 26.27 -1.94
C GLU A 722 32.82 26.66 -3.02
N LEU A 723 32.72 26.00 -4.17
CA LEU A 723 33.64 26.13 -5.30
C LEU A 723 32.86 26.67 -6.51
N GLU A 724 33.44 27.65 -7.19
CA GLU A 724 32.87 28.19 -8.42
C GLU A 724 32.80 27.08 -9.49
N PRO A 725 31.62 26.85 -10.10
CA PRO A 725 31.49 25.84 -11.14
C PRO A 725 32.15 26.31 -12.44
N VAL A 726 32.74 25.35 -13.17
CA VAL A 726 33.29 25.59 -14.50
C VAL A 726 32.65 24.61 -15.44
N TYR A 727 31.67 25.09 -16.20
CA TYR A 727 30.88 24.29 -17.12
C TYR A 727 31.61 24.08 -18.46
N VAL A 728 31.25 23.02 -19.17
CA VAL A 728 31.73 22.74 -20.53
C VAL A 728 31.28 23.83 -21.50
N ASP A 729 29.97 24.10 -21.57
CA ASP A 729 29.41 25.14 -22.45
C ASP A 729 28.02 25.61 -21.96
N ALA A 730 28.03 26.46 -20.94
CA ALA A 730 26.79 27.01 -20.37
C ALA A 730 25.97 27.85 -21.37
N ALA A 731 26.60 28.41 -22.41
CA ALA A 731 25.92 29.20 -23.44
C ALA A 731 25.01 28.33 -24.32
N HIS A 732 25.37 27.05 -24.50
CA HIS A 732 24.57 26.04 -25.19
C HIS A 732 23.90 25.06 -24.23
N TYR A 733 23.75 25.45 -22.96
CA TYR A 733 23.09 24.68 -21.92
C TYR A 733 23.78 23.35 -21.54
N ASP A 734 25.06 23.20 -21.86
CA ASP A 734 25.89 22.11 -21.34
C ASP A 734 26.49 22.53 -19.99
N PHE A 735 25.78 22.15 -18.93
CA PHE A 735 26.19 22.36 -17.54
C PHE A 735 26.98 21.19 -16.94
N ALA A 736 27.49 20.27 -17.77
CA ALA A 736 28.46 19.31 -17.28
C ALA A 736 29.71 20.03 -16.76
N GLN A 737 30.33 19.48 -15.71
CA GLN A 737 31.58 20.04 -15.22
C GLN A 737 32.72 19.76 -16.19
N ARG A 738 33.50 20.80 -16.51
CA ARG A 738 34.73 20.65 -17.30
C ARG A 738 35.68 19.70 -16.55
N GLU A 739 36.28 18.72 -17.24
CA GLU A 739 37.02 17.61 -16.61
C GLU A 739 38.15 18.05 -15.65
N ASP A 740 38.79 19.18 -15.93
CA ASP A 740 39.88 19.72 -15.13
C ASP A 740 39.39 20.53 -13.90
N SER A 741 38.09 20.79 -13.78
CA SER A 741 37.51 21.60 -12.71
C SER A 741 37.57 20.88 -11.36
N PRO A 742 37.65 21.63 -10.25
CA PRO A 742 37.60 21.03 -8.90
C PRO A 742 36.35 20.18 -8.67
N LEU A 743 35.18 20.62 -9.14
CA LEU A 743 33.91 19.91 -8.97
C LEU A 743 33.88 18.58 -9.74
N ALA A 744 34.45 18.53 -10.95
CA ALA A 744 34.55 17.29 -11.72
C ALA A 744 35.35 16.21 -10.97
N ARG A 745 36.47 16.59 -10.34
CA ARG A 745 37.32 15.67 -9.54
C ARG A 745 36.61 15.13 -8.31
N LEU A 746 35.69 15.91 -7.74
CA LEU A 746 34.84 15.52 -6.61
C LEU A 746 33.60 14.74 -7.05
N GLY A 747 33.36 14.60 -8.37
CA GLY A 747 32.16 13.95 -8.91
C GLY A 747 30.88 14.73 -8.68
N ILE A 748 30.96 16.06 -8.51
CA ILE A 748 29.83 16.94 -8.23
C ILE A 748 29.29 17.55 -9.53
N GLY A 749 27.97 17.63 -9.65
CA GLY A 749 27.27 18.14 -10.82
C GLY A 749 27.07 17.08 -11.89
N VAL A 750 26.55 17.53 -13.04
CA VAL A 750 26.23 16.68 -14.19
C VAL A 750 27.52 16.21 -14.88
N LYS A 751 27.48 15.00 -15.42
CA LYS A 751 28.51 14.43 -16.30
C LYS A 751 27.94 14.21 -17.69
N ASN A 752 28.76 14.43 -18.71
CA ASN A 752 28.48 13.94 -20.06
C ASN A 752 28.78 12.43 -20.06
N GLU A 753 27.73 11.62 -20.16
CA GLU A 753 27.80 10.16 -20.30
C GLU A 753 27.49 9.73 -21.74
#